data_AF-A0A3G2TAJ4-F1
#
_entry.id   AF-A0A3G2TAJ4-F1
#
_cell.length_a   1.000
_cell.length_b   1.000
_cell.length_c   1.000
_cell.angle_alpha   90.00
_cell.angle_beta   90.00
_cell.angle_gamma   90.00
#
_symmetry.space_group_name_H-M   'P 1'
#
loop_
_entity.id
_entity.type
_entity.pdbx_description
1 polymer ?
#
loop_
_entity_poly.entity_id
_entity_poly.type
_entity_poly.pdbx_seq_one_letter_code
_entity_poly.pdbx_strand_id
1 'polypeptide(L)'
;MHINQDQLEELEFPDLLAEIAPYAYSPKIADKITALRPIPQEEAEISLRKVAEYLSSFESSNAIPFHEYEDIEEELKLMLIENYRLDNSAFLKIKSITEQMGKLQKFFPQYGELFQHLHEGIKHTEYRKEIIDKIDKVFNRFGEVKNEASPALKTLRTEISHARKAIQENFNRVLTALSSTDFLDDIRESIIDDQRVLAVKSGYKKRVPGRTLGVSKTGSITYIQPDSVVKHQFKLRENLEEEKKEIDKILRTLTTEIAVFQPQLSDYQQCIFDLDFTRAKAKFAEKTGGILPKINRHQTLRLVNAYHPLLLLRNREENKDIYPQSFTLTQHNRILCISGPNAGGKSITLKTAGLLQLMLQSGILVPVHPRSEMFFFDRIMTDIGDNQSIDNHLSTYSSRLKKMSGIIREADENTLLLIDEFGTGSDPELGGALAESFLEFFYKKKSFAIITTHYTNIKLVIEQLPAAQNAAMLFDERTLEPLYKLEVGQAGSSFTFEVAQKNKIPKFIIESARKKVEHDIVNLDKTIVKLQQEKFEVEKLKTNLTEQKESTQNKKENLEKLNEQLQQKLFNFQKLYEDEHRKLQFGNKIEGFIDSYTKGKPRKEVVKDFVKILEQEKFRKLGSDKDESKKLQIVKRKITQQLKKETVQEKIAETNEKLEERRTKERATWLKIGQRVRITGSTSVGTIEKIDKNQKVTVNYGLFKTQISADELERI
;
A
#
# COMPACT_ATOMS: atom_id res chain seq x y z
N MET A 1 5.97 -18.56 6.21
CA MET A 1 4.51 -18.69 6.33
C MET A 1 4.10 -20.05 5.79
N HIS A 2 3.28 -20.82 6.52
CA HIS A 2 2.71 -22.06 6.03
C HIS A 2 1.36 -21.79 5.37
N ILE A 3 1.27 -22.12 4.08
CA ILE A 3 0.04 -22.08 3.29
C ILE A 3 0.12 -23.15 2.20
N ASN A 4 -0.99 -23.86 1.98
CA ASN A 4 -1.07 -24.93 0.99
C ASN A 4 -1.64 -24.41 -0.35
N GLN A 5 -1.45 -25.19 -1.41
CA GLN A 5 -1.91 -24.84 -2.76
C GLN A 5 -3.42 -24.56 -2.80
N ASP A 6 -4.24 -25.43 -2.21
CA ASP A 6 -5.70 -25.27 -2.15
C ASP A 6 -6.11 -23.93 -1.51
N GLN A 7 -5.39 -23.48 -0.48
CA GLN A 7 -5.67 -22.23 0.23
C GLN A 7 -5.32 -20.99 -0.62
N LEU A 8 -4.30 -21.10 -1.48
CA LEU A 8 -3.95 -20.05 -2.43
C LEU A 8 -5.02 -19.93 -3.52
N GLU A 9 -5.55 -21.06 -3.99
CA GLU A 9 -6.63 -21.12 -4.98
C GLU A 9 -7.94 -20.56 -4.41
N GLU A 10 -8.30 -20.95 -3.18
CA GLU A 10 -9.47 -20.41 -2.47
C GLU A 10 -9.44 -18.88 -2.30
N LEU A 11 -8.24 -18.31 -2.18
CA LEU A 11 -8.01 -16.86 -2.06
C LEU A 11 -7.73 -16.17 -3.39
N GLU A 12 -7.82 -16.87 -4.52
CA GLU A 12 -7.61 -16.32 -5.87
C GLU A 12 -6.20 -15.71 -6.05
N PHE A 13 -5.21 -16.21 -5.29
CA PHE A 13 -3.84 -15.69 -5.37
C PHE A 13 -3.17 -15.99 -6.73
N PRO A 14 -3.33 -17.19 -7.34
CA PRO A 14 -2.81 -17.45 -8.68
C PRO A 14 -3.39 -16.49 -9.74
N ASP A 15 -4.68 -16.17 -9.65
CA ASP A 15 -5.33 -15.23 -10.56
C ASP A 15 -4.74 -13.82 -10.41
N LEU A 16 -4.46 -13.41 -9.16
CA LEU A 16 -3.74 -12.15 -8.91
C LEU A 16 -2.34 -12.14 -9.51
N LEU A 17 -1.58 -13.24 -9.41
CA LEU A 17 -0.26 -13.33 -10.02
C LEU A 17 -0.32 -13.30 -11.55
N ALA A 18 -1.37 -13.90 -12.14
CA ALA A 18 -1.61 -13.86 -13.58
C ALA A 18 -1.91 -12.43 -14.09
N GLU A 19 -2.48 -11.56 -13.26
CA GLU A 19 -2.63 -10.12 -13.58
C GLU A 19 -1.31 -9.34 -13.50
N ILE A 20 -0.32 -9.82 -12.74
CA ILE A 20 0.99 -9.16 -12.60
C ILE A 20 1.97 -9.61 -13.68
N ALA A 21 1.93 -10.89 -14.07
CA ALA A 21 2.88 -11.50 -15.00
C ALA A 21 3.03 -10.75 -16.36
N PRO A 22 1.96 -10.21 -16.99
CA PRO A 22 2.06 -9.44 -18.23
C PRO A 22 2.88 -8.15 -18.12
N TYR A 23 3.15 -7.65 -16.91
CA TYR A 23 4.00 -6.47 -16.71
C TYR A 23 5.49 -6.80 -16.74
N ALA A 24 5.89 -8.07 -16.68
CA ALA A 24 7.29 -8.46 -16.83
C ALA A 24 7.74 -8.29 -18.29
N TYR A 25 8.98 -7.85 -18.51
CA TYR A 25 9.56 -7.82 -19.86
C TYR A 25 10.05 -9.21 -20.29
N SER A 26 10.60 -9.99 -19.36
CA SER A 26 11.09 -11.34 -19.66
C SER A 26 10.07 -12.43 -19.31
N PRO A 27 9.90 -13.47 -20.16
CA PRO A 27 9.11 -14.66 -19.83
C PRO A 27 9.54 -15.33 -18.52
N LYS A 28 10.85 -15.37 -18.22
CA LYS A 28 11.36 -15.94 -16.96
C LYS A 28 10.88 -15.18 -15.73
N ILE A 29 10.73 -13.87 -15.85
CA ILE A 29 10.22 -13.02 -14.78
C ILE A 29 8.71 -13.18 -14.64
N ALA A 30 7.99 -13.32 -15.75
CA ALA A 30 6.58 -13.72 -15.72
C ALA A 30 6.40 -15.06 -14.97
N ASP A 31 7.23 -16.07 -15.27
CA ASP A 31 7.21 -17.36 -14.56
C ASP A 31 7.59 -17.22 -13.08
N LYS A 32 8.58 -16.38 -12.75
CA LYS A 32 8.96 -16.07 -11.36
C LYS A 32 7.81 -15.40 -10.59
N ILE A 33 7.00 -14.59 -11.27
CA ILE A 33 5.81 -13.94 -10.70
C ILE A 33 4.69 -14.96 -10.48
N THR A 34 4.38 -15.82 -11.45
CA THR A 34 3.31 -16.82 -11.31
C THR A 34 3.65 -17.90 -10.26
N ALA A 35 4.95 -18.20 -10.08
CA ALA A 35 5.43 -19.10 -9.04
C ALA A 35 5.58 -18.45 -7.66
N LEU A 36 5.24 -17.17 -7.50
CA LEU A 36 5.45 -16.45 -6.25
C LEU A 36 4.67 -17.08 -5.09
N ARG A 37 5.33 -17.12 -3.94
CA ARG A 37 4.76 -17.58 -2.66
C ARG A 37 5.15 -16.59 -1.56
N PRO A 38 4.43 -16.60 -0.43
CA PRO A 38 4.82 -15.82 0.73
C PRO A 38 6.26 -16.13 1.18
N ILE A 39 7.08 -15.09 1.30
CA ILE A 39 8.51 -15.16 1.63
C ILE A 39 8.76 -14.81 3.11
N PRO A 40 9.96 -15.05 3.66
CA PRO A 40 10.31 -14.65 5.03
C PRO A 40 10.08 -13.15 5.27
N GLN A 41 9.76 -12.78 6.51
CA GLN A 41 9.38 -11.41 6.87
C GLN A 41 10.42 -10.37 6.44
N GLU A 42 11.70 -10.63 6.69
CA GLU A 42 12.79 -9.70 6.36
C GLU A 42 12.89 -9.46 4.85
N GLU A 43 12.79 -10.52 4.05
CA GLU A 43 12.80 -10.45 2.58
C GLU A 43 11.55 -9.75 2.04
N ALA A 44 10.38 -10.02 2.63
CA ALA A 44 9.12 -9.36 2.26
C ALA A 44 9.19 -7.86 2.52
N GLU A 45 9.69 -7.43 3.69
CA GLU A 45 9.84 -6.01 4.01
C GLU A 45 10.78 -5.29 3.04
N ILE A 46 11.91 -5.90 2.69
CA ILE A 46 12.84 -5.35 1.68
C ILE A 46 12.18 -5.29 0.30
N SER A 47 11.47 -6.36 -0.10
CA SER A 47 10.75 -6.43 -1.38
C SER A 47 9.70 -5.33 -1.47
N LEU A 48 8.87 -5.17 -0.43
CA LEU A 48 7.84 -4.13 -0.34
C LEU A 48 8.43 -2.73 -0.45
N ARG A 49 9.55 -2.45 0.24
CA ARG A 49 10.23 -1.15 0.16
C ARG A 49 10.79 -0.89 -1.23
N LYS A 50 11.43 -1.88 -1.87
CA LYS A 50 11.90 -1.75 -3.26
C LYS A 50 10.75 -1.46 -4.23
N VAL A 51 9.60 -2.13 -4.07
CA VAL A 51 8.42 -1.88 -4.90
C VAL A 51 7.84 -0.48 -4.64
N ALA A 52 7.79 -0.02 -3.39
CA ALA A 52 7.32 1.33 -3.05
C ALA A 52 8.24 2.42 -3.58
N GLU A 53 9.56 2.23 -3.48
CA GLU A 53 10.57 3.09 -4.10
C GLU A 53 10.37 3.15 -5.61
N TYR A 54 10.23 1.99 -6.28
CA TYR A 54 9.99 1.95 -7.72
C TYR A 54 8.66 2.65 -8.10
N LEU A 55 7.58 2.41 -7.35
CA LEU A 55 6.28 3.06 -7.57
C LEU A 55 6.40 4.60 -7.52
N SER A 56 7.15 5.13 -6.56
CA SER A 56 7.40 6.59 -6.45
C SER A 56 8.10 7.18 -7.69
N SER A 57 8.83 6.35 -8.45
CA SER A 57 9.46 6.78 -9.70
C SER A 57 8.46 7.02 -10.83
N PHE A 58 7.27 6.41 -10.79
CA PHE A 58 6.21 6.67 -11.77
C PHE A 58 5.46 7.97 -11.49
N GLU A 59 5.37 8.36 -10.22
CA GLU A 59 4.65 9.56 -9.78
C GLU A 59 5.52 10.83 -9.83
N SER A 60 6.84 10.67 -9.67
CA SER A 60 7.80 11.78 -9.66
C SER A 60 8.36 12.10 -11.05
N SER A 61 8.98 13.28 -11.19
CA SER A 61 9.75 13.63 -12.40
C SER A 61 11.00 12.78 -12.61
N ASN A 62 11.33 11.91 -11.65
CA ASN A 62 12.59 11.17 -11.56
C ASN A 62 12.36 9.70 -11.93
N ALA A 63 11.84 9.46 -13.13
CA ALA A 63 11.61 8.10 -13.62
C ALA A 63 12.92 7.33 -13.75
N ILE A 64 12.94 6.10 -13.22
CA ILE A 64 14.11 5.20 -13.34
C ILE A 64 14.33 4.91 -14.83
N PRO A 65 15.56 5.12 -15.38
CA PRO A 65 15.86 4.92 -16.79
C PRO A 65 16.00 3.43 -17.13
N PHE A 66 14.88 2.71 -17.04
CA PHE A 66 14.77 1.27 -17.25
C PHE A 66 13.83 1.00 -18.42
N HIS A 67 14.31 0.23 -19.40
CA HIS A 67 13.59 -0.10 -20.62
C HIS A 67 13.48 -1.62 -20.79
N GLU A 68 12.71 -2.03 -21.78
CA GLU A 68 12.64 -3.42 -22.23
C GLU A 68 14.02 -3.93 -22.62
N TYR A 69 14.28 -5.19 -22.30
CA TYR A 69 15.57 -5.84 -22.47
C TYR A 69 15.35 -7.28 -22.93
N GLU A 70 16.37 -7.85 -23.57
CA GLU A 70 16.39 -9.25 -23.98
C GLU A 70 17.36 -10.01 -23.07
N ASP A 71 17.03 -11.26 -22.73
CA ASP A 71 17.93 -12.06 -21.91
C ASP A 71 19.13 -12.60 -22.70
N ILE A 72 20.22 -12.85 -21.98
CA ILE A 72 21.51 -13.32 -22.51
C ILE A 72 21.93 -14.66 -21.89
N GLU A 73 21.01 -15.41 -21.29
CA GLU A 73 21.31 -16.64 -20.54
C GLU A 73 21.93 -17.73 -21.44
N GLU A 74 21.42 -17.87 -22.66
CA GLU A 74 21.96 -18.83 -23.63
C GLU A 74 23.36 -18.39 -24.06
N GLU A 75 23.52 -17.11 -24.37
CA GLU A 75 24.77 -16.48 -24.76
C GLU A 75 25.83 -16.62 -23.66
N LEU A 76 25.47 -16.45 -22.38
CA LEU A 76 26.34 -16.63 -21.21
C LEU A 76 26.87 -18.06 -21.09
N LYS A 77 26.09 -19.07 -21.48
CA LYS A 77 26.52 -20.48 -21.49
C LYS A 77 27.37 -20.79 -22.72
N LEU A 78 26.94 -20.31 -23.88
CA LEU A 78 27.57 -20.60 -25.17
C LEU A 78 28.94 -19.90 -25.31
N MET A 79 29.12 -18.71 -24.72
CA MET A 79 30.39 -17.97 -24.81
C MET A 79 31.56 -18.65 -24.07
N LEU A 80 31.28 -19.59 -23.15
CA LEU A 80 32.30 -20.37 -22.45
C LEU A 80 32.81 -21.57 -23.27
N ILE A 81 32.11 -21.94 -24.34
CA ILE A 81 32.52 -23.03 -25.22
C ILE A 81 33.71 -22.55 -26.06
N GLU A 82 34.80 -23.31 -26.03
CA GLU A 82 36.03 -22.96 -26.75
C GLU A 82 35.77 -22.84 -28.26
N ASN A 83 36.27 -21.76 -28.86
CA ASN A 83 36.09 -21.42 -30.28
C ASN A 83 34.63 -21.25 -30.75
N TYR A 84 33.68 -21.01 -29.82
CA TYR A 84 32.30 -20.73 -30.19
C TYR A 84 32.11 -19.35 -30.83
N ARG A 85 31.22 -19.25 -31.81
CA ARG A 85 30.82 -18.00 -32.46
C ARG A 85 29.43 -17.61 -31.98
N LEU A 86 29.33 -16.50 -31.25
CA LEU A 86 28.06 -15.84 -31.01
C LEU A 86 27.57 -15.15 -32.29
N ASP A 87 26.25 -15.11 -32.47
CA ASP A 87 25.63 -14.38 -33.57
C ASP A 87 25.61 -12.87 -33.32
N ASN A 88 25.39 -12.09 -34.38
CA ASN A 88 25.40 -10.62 -34.29
C ASN A 88 24.38 -10.08 -33.27
N SER A 89 23.19 -10.69 -33.20
CA SER A 89 22.14 -10.31 -32.25
C SER A 89 22.58 -10.47 -30.80
N ALA A 90 23.30 -11.55 -30.47
CA ALA A 90 23.82 -11.81 -29.13
C ALA A 90 24.70 -10.65 -28.61
N PHE A 91 25.60 -10.13 -29.44
CA PHE A 91 26.44 -8.99 -29.06
C PHE A 91 25.63 -7.71 -28.84
N LEU A 92 24.56 -7.48 -29.61
CA LEU A 92 23.67 -6.35 -29.40
C LEU A 92 22.89 -6.47 -28.09
N LYS A 93 22.43 -7.66 -27.73
CA LYS A 93 21.79 -7.92 -26.42
C LYS A 93 22.73 -7.63 -25.26
N ILE A 94 23.96 -8.17 -25.32
CA ILE A 94 25.01 -7.96 -24.31
C ILE A 94 25.30 -6.46 -24.17
N LYS A 95 25.41 -5.74 -25.29
CA LYS A 95 25.61 -4.30 -25.29
C LYS A 95 24.43 -3.56 -24.63
N SER A 96 23.19 -3.91 -24.99
CA SER A 96 21.98 -3.28 -24.45
C SER A 96 21.90 -3.41 -22.93
N ILE A 97 22.09 -4.61 -22.39
CA ILE A 97 22.15 -4.88 -20.95
C ILE A 97 23.25 -4.04 -20.27
N THR A 98 24.44 -3.99 -20.87
CA THR A 98 25.56 -3.24 -20.31
C THR A 98 25.30 -1.73 -20.32
N GLU A 99 24.71 -1.19 -21.38
CA GLU A 99 24.32 0.22 -21.47
C GLU A 99 23.26 0.59 -20.44
N GLN A 100 22.25 -0.26 -20.27
CA GLN A 100 21.19 -0.09 -19.28
C GLN A 100 21.78 -0.08 -17.86
N MET A 101 22.68 -1.02 -17.55
CA MET A 101 23.36 -1.03 -16.27
C MET A 101 24.18 0.24 -16.03
N GLY A 102 24.89 0.74 -17.05
CA GLY A 102 25.62 2.00 -16.97
C GLY A 102 24.71 3.23 -16.72
N LYS A 103 23.48 3.23 -17.25
CA LYS A 103 22.48 4.28 -16.96
C LYS A 103 21.99 4.19 -15.51
N LEU A 104 21.67 2.98 -15.03
CA LEU A 104 21.20 2.76 -13.66
C LEU A 104 22.26 3.15 -12.63
N GLN A 105 23.53 2.79 -12.85
CA GLN A 105 24.63 3.16 -11.96
C GLN A 105 24.90 4.67 -11.90
N LYS A 106 24.58 5.42 -12.95
CA LYS A 106 24.65 6.89 -12.92
C LYS A 106 23.44 7.51 -12.23
N PHE A 107 22.28 6.87 -12.32
CA PHE A 107 21.01 7.37 -11.81
C PHE A 107 20.89 7.21 -10.30
N PHE A 108 21.06 6.00 -9.76
CA PHE A 108 20.79 5.73 -8.34
C PHE A 108 21.63 6.57 -7.35
N PRO A 109 22.92 6.86 -7.59
CA PRO A 109 23.69 7.73 -6.69
C PRO A 109 23.17 9.17 -6.61
N GLN A 110 22.51 9.69 -7.66
CA GLN A 110 21.95 11.04 -7.66
C GLN A 110 20.69 11.16 -6.80
N TYR A 111 20.00 10.04 -6.58
CA TYR A 111 18.73 9.95 -5.88
C TYR A 111 18.79 8.95 -4.72
N GLY A 112 19.96 8.80 -4.09
CA GLY A 112 20.20 7.78 -3.06
C GLY A 112 19.30 7.91 -1.82
N GLU A 113 18.82 9.11 -1.50
CA GLU A 113 17.85 9.33 -0.42
C GLU A 113 16.43 8.84 -0.77
N LEU A 114 16.06 8.85 -2.05
CA LEU A 114 14.74 8.43 -2.53
C LEU A 114 14.67 6.92 -2.83
N PHE A 115 15.76 6.35 -3.34
CA PHE A 115 15.82 4.95 -3.81
C PHE A 115 16.89 4.15 -3.06
N GLN A 116 16.85 4.16 -1.74
CA GLN A 116 17.88 3.56 -0.89
C GLN A 116 18.02 2.05 -1.14
N HIS A 117 16.92 1.30 -1.08
CA HIS A 117 16.95 -0.17 -1.15
C HIS A 117 17.23 -0.67 -2.58
N LEU A 118 16.76 0.08 -3.59
CA LEU A 118 17.11 -0.18 -4.99
C LEU A 118 18.59 0.15 -5.27
N HIS A 119 19.13 1.23 -4.68
CA HIS A 119 20.53 1.59 -4.82
C HIS A 119 21.46 0.55 -4.19
N GLU A 120 21.14 0.07 -2.99
CA GLU A 120 21.92 -0.99 -2.30
C GLU A 120 22.06 -2.26 -3.14
N GLY A 121 21.02 -2.64 -3.88
CA GLY A 121 21.05 -3.81 -4.78
C GLY A 121 21.98 -3.66 -5.99
N ILE A 122 22.31 -2.43 -6.40
CA ILE A 122 23.09 -2.14 -7.61
C ILE A 122 24.51 -1.65 -7.28
N LYS A 123 24.71 -1.13 -6.06
CA LYS A 123 25.96 -0.51 -5.61
C LYS A 123 27.17 -1.45 -5.68
N HIS A 124 26.96 -2.74 -5.47
CA HIS A 124 28.03 -3.75 -5.42
C HIS A 124 28.42 -4.27 -6.80
N THR A 125 27.66 -3.95 -7.84
CA THR A 125 27.92 -4.44 -9.18
C THR A 125 29.02 -3.61 -9.83
N GLU A 126 30.04 -4.25 -10.37
CA GLU A 126 31.14 -3.53 -11.00
C GLU A 126 30.87 -3.26 -12.48
N TYR A 127 30.70 -2.00 -12.87
CA TYR A 127 30.46 -1.64 -14.28
C TYR A 127 31.75 -1.62 -15.10
N ARG A 128 31.71 -2.25 -16.27
CA ARG A 128 32.81 -2.33 -17.23
C ARG A 128 32.40 -1.75 -18.57
N LYS A 129 32.75 -0.47 -18.80
CA LYS A 129 32.52 0.21 -20.08
C LYS A 129 33.26 -0.47 -21.25
N GLU A 130 34.37 -1.15 -20.96
CA GLU A 130 35.19 -1.88 -21.93
C GLU A 130 34.39 -2.87 -22.79
N ILE A 131 33.32 -3.47 -22.25
CA ILE A 131 32.42 -4.38 -22.97
C ILE A 131 31.77 -3.65 -24.15
N ILE A 132 31.24 -2.44 -23.91
CA ILE A 132 30.59 -1.61 -24.94
C ILE A 132 31.63 -1.18 -25.97
N ASP A 133 32.79 -0.70 -25.51
CA ASP A 133 33.85 -0.20 -26.40
C ASP A 133 34.37 -1.32 -27.34
N LYS A 134 34.49 -2.56 -26.85
CA LYS A 134 34.86 -3.74 -27.66
C LYS A 134 33.80 -4.08 -28.71
N ILE A 135 32.52 -4.08 -28.33
CA ILE A 135 31.42 -4.35 -29.26
C ILE A 135 31.32 -3.24 -30.31
N ASP A 136 31.41 -1.97 -29.90
CA ASP A 136 31.36 -0.81 -30.80
C ASP A 136 32.55 -0.72 -31.75
N LYS A 137 33.70 -1.32 -31.42
CA LYS A 137 34.81 -1.43 -32.35
C LYS A 137 34.47 -2.32 -33.55
N VAL A 138 33.66 -3.37 -33.33
CA VAL A 138 33.32 -4.36 -34.35
C VAL A 138 32.01 -4.04 -35.06
N PHE A 139 30.99 -3.56 -34.35
CA PHE A 139 29.65 -3.37 -34.89
C PHE A 139 29.30 -1.90 -35.16
N ASN A 140 28.46 -1.67 -36.17
CA ASN A 140 27.80 -0.39 -36.42
C ASN A 140 26.46 -0.28 -35.66
N ARG A 141 25.77 0.86 -35.82
CA ARG A 141 24.47 1.10 -35.17
C ARG A 141 23.35 0.15 -35.64
N PHE A 142 23.53 -0.51 -36.78
CA PHE A 142 22.56 -1.44 -37.39
C PHE A 142 22.87 -2.91 -37.07
N GLY A 143 23.90 -3.21 -36.27
CA GLY A 143 24.27 -4.59 -35.96
C GLY A 143 25.11 -5.31 -37.02
N GLU A 144 25.65 -4.56 -37.98
CA GLU A 144 26.53 -5.11 -39.01
C GLU A 144 28.00 -4.91 -38.61
N VAL A 145 28.84 -5.88 -38.99
CA VAL A 145 30.29 -5.79 -38.77
C VAL A 145 30.86 -4.66 -39.63
N LYS A 146 31.60 -3.74 -39.00
CA LYS A 146 32.27 -2.59 -39.64
C LYS A 146 33.37 -3.04 -40.59
N ASN A 147 33.61 -2.24 -41.63
CA ASN A 147 34.75 -2.47 -42.53
C ASN A 147 36.07 -2.39 -41.76
N GLU A 148 36.14 -1.53 -40.76
CA GLU A 148 37.32 -1.25 -39.94
C GLU A 148 37.56 -2.30 -38.85
N ALA A 149 36.69 -3.32 -38.72
CA ALA A 149 36.85 -4.37 -37.72
C ALA A 149 38.15 -5.18 -37.92
N SER A 150 38.59 -5.34 -39.17
CA SER A 150 39.87 -5.96 -39.52
C SER A 150 40.43 -5.32 -40.79
N PRO A 151 41.76 -5.10 -40.89
CA PRO A 151 42.40 -4.67 -42.13
C PRO A 151 42.12 -5.63 -43.31
N ALA A 152 42.05 -6.94 -43.04
CA ALA A 152 41.77 -7.94 -44.07
C ALA A 152 40.33 -7.82 -44.58
N LEU A 153 39.36 -7.63 -43.67
CA LEU A 153 37.95 -7.44 -44.03
C LEU A 153 37.76 -6.18 -44.91
N LYS A 154 38.44 -5.08 -44.57
CA LYS A 154 38.41 -3.86 -45.37
C LYS A 154 38.89 -4.11 -46.80
N THR A 155 40.02 -4.79 -46.95
CA THR A 155 40.58 -5.15 -48.27
C THR A 155 39.59 -6.03 -49.05
N LEU A 156 39.08 -7.11 -48.44
CA LEU A 156 38.10 -8.00 -49.06
C LEU A 156 36.85 -7.25 -49.55
N ARG A 157 36.27 -6.37 -48.72
CA ARG A 157 35.10 -5.57 -49.10
C ARG A 157 35.38 -4.59 -50.23
N THR A 158 36.57 -3.97 -50.25
CA THR A 158 36.97 -3.13 -51.39
C THR A 158 37.11 -3.97 -52.67
N GLU A 159 37.69 -5.16 -52.60
CA GLU A 159 37.80 -6.06 -53.75
C GLU A 159 36.45 -6.58 -54.23
N ILE A 160 35.52 -6.89 -53.32
CA ILE A 160 34.13 -7.25 -53.65
C ILE A 160 33.45 -6.10 -54.39
N SER A 161 33.61 -4.86 -53.91
CA SER A 161 33.05 -3.67 -54.57
C SER A 161 33.64 -3.47 -55.97
N HIS A 162 34.96 -3.61 -56.12
CA HIS A 162 35.64 -3.55 -57.41
C HIS A 162 35.19 -4.66 -58.36
N ALA A 163 35.05 -5.90 -57.88
CA ALA A 163 34.56 -7.02 -58.67
C ALA A 163 33.12 -6.80 -59.14
N ARG A 164 32.22 -6.35 -58.25
CA ARG A 164 30.83 -5.99 -58.59
C ARG A 164 30.77 -4.88 -59.64
N LYS A 165 31.58 -3.83 -59.50
CA LYS A 165 31.65 -2.73 -60.48
C LYS A 165 32.17 -3.23 -61.84
N ALA A 166 33.22 -4.04 -61.86
CA ALA A 166 33.76 -4.63 -63.09
C ALA A 166 32.77 -5.57 -63.79
N ILE A 167 32.02 -6.39 -63.02
CA ILE A 167 30.93 -7.23 -63.54
C ILE A 167 29.88 -6.36 -64.22
N GLN A 168 29.43 -5.29 -63.54
CA GLN A 168 28.41 -4.40 -64.07
C GLN A 168 28.86 -3.66 -65.34
N GLU A 169 30.08 -3.12 -65.34
CA GLU A 169 30.64 -2.40 -66.50
C GLU A 169 30.86 -3.33 -67.70
N ASN A 170 31.45 -4.51 -67.49
CA ASN A 170 31.69 -5.47 -68.55
C ASN A 170 30.39 -6.07 -69.09
N PHE A 171 29.41 -6.35 -68.23
CA PHE A 171 28.09 -6.82 -68.63
C PHE A 171 27.38 -5.76 -69.49
N ASN A 172 27.33 -4.50 -69.02
CA ASN A 172 26.71 -3.42 -69.77
C ASN A 172 27.38 -3.19 -71.12
N ARG A 173 28.73 -3.27 -71.20
CA ARG A 173 29.46 -3.16 -72.48
C ARG A 173 29.04 -4.23 -73.48
N VAL A 174 28.93 -5.48 -73.04
CA VAL A 174 28.51 -6.60 -73.90
C VAL A 174 27.03 -6.47 -74.27
N LEU A 175 26.18 -6.08 -73.32
CA LEU A 175 24.76 -5.84 -73.56
C LEU A 175 24.56 -4.74 -74.62
N THR A 176 25.25 -3.61 -74.51
CA THR A 176 25.15 -2.53 -75.51
C THR A 176 25.65 -2.97 -76.89
N ALA A 177 26.76 -3.72 -76.95
CA ALA A 177 27.31 -4.23 -78.21
C ALA A 177 26.36 -5.23 -78.90
N LEU A 178 25.65 -6.06 -78.13
CA LEU A 178 24.71 -7.05 -78.66
C LEU A 178 23.29 -6.48 -78.86
N SER A 179 22.95 -5.35 -78.24
CA SER A 179 21.64 -4.72 -78.38
C SER A 179 21.36 -4.18 -79.80
N SER A 180 22.41 -3.91 -80.58
CA SER A 180 22.29 -3.55 -82.01
C SER A 180 22.21 -4.77 -82.94
N THR A 181 22.20 -5.99 -82.40
CA THR A 181 22.15 -7.25 -83.16
C THR A 181 20.87 -8.04 -82.84
N ASP A 182 20.37 -8.86 -83.77
CA ASP A 182 19.14 -9.67 -83.57
C ASP A 182 19.38 -10.96 -82.75
N PHE A 183 20.48 -11.03 -81.99
CA PHE A 183 20.85 -12.21 -81.22
C PHE A 183 20.14 -12.29 -79.86
N LEU A 184 19.77 -11.13 -79.30
CA LEU A 184 19.07 -11.05 -78.04
C LEU A 184 17.55 -11.23 -78.24
N ASP A 185 16.90 -11.81 -77.23
CA ASP A 185 15.44 -11.84 -77.13
C ASP A 185 14.91 -10.47 -76.66
N ASP A 186 13.59 -10.24 -76.72
CA ASP A 186 12.97 -8.96 -76.35
C ASP A 186 13.21 -8.58 -74.89
N ILE A 187 13.36 -9.59 -74.02
CA ILE A 187 13.66 -9.42 -72.60
C ILE A 187 15.11 -8.91 -72.39
N ARG A 188 16.02 -9.22 -73.32
CA ARG A 188 17.46 -8.84 -73.38
C ARG A 188 18.35 -9.30 -72.22
N GLU A 189 17.92 -9.10 -70.97
CA GLU A 189 18.62 -9.51 -69.76
C GLU A 189 17.71 -10.19 -68.75
N SER A 190 18.27 -11.06 -67.93
CA SER A 190 17.55 -11.72 -66.85
C SER A 190 18.49 -12.02 -65.68
N ILE A 191 17.97 -12.59 -64.60
CA ILE A 191 18.74 -13.00 -63.42
C ILE A 191 18.50 -14.49 -63.20
N ILE A 192 19.59 -15.27 -63.13
CA ILE A 192 19.58 -16.70 -62.79
C ILE A 192 20.61 -16.97 -61.71
N ASP A 193 20.20 -17.65 -60.65
CA ASP A 193 21.04 -17.96 -59.47
C ASP A 193 21.76 -16.71 -58.91
N ASP A 194 21.02 -15.59 -58.79
CA ASP A 194 21.53 -14.25 -58.41
C ASP A 194 22.61 -13.67 -59.34
N GLN A 195 22.73 -14.19 -60.58
CA GLN A 195 23.65 -13.71 -61.59
C GLN A 195 22.91 -13.07 -62.76
N ARG A 196 23.37 -11.88 -63.17
CA ARG A 196 22.85 -11.19 -64.35
C ARG A 196 23.33 -11.90 -65.61
N VAL A 197 22.40 -12.28 -66.47
CA VAL A 197 22.62 -13.08 -67.69
C VAL A 197 21.98 -12.43 -68.91
N LEU A 198 22.55 -12.67 -70.08
CA LEU A 198 21.95 -12.27 -71.35
C LEU A 198 20.89 -13.29 -71.78
N ALA A 199 19.72 -12.80 -72.18
CA ALA A 199 18.66 -13.61 -72.77
C ALA A 199 18.90 -13.73 -74.28
N VAL A 200 19.50 -14.84 -74.71
CA VAL A 200 19.87 -15.06 -76.12
C VAL A 200 18.89 -16.04 -76.75
N LYS A 201 18.38 -15.73 -77.95
CA LYS A 201 17.55 -16.68 -78.70
C LYS A 201 18.32 -17.98 -78.94
N SER A 202 17.75 -19.14 -78.62
CA SER A 202 18.46 -20.43 -78.60
C SER A 202 19.15 -20.80 -79.93
N GLY A 203 18.66 -20.29 -81.06
CA GLY A 203 19.30 -20.46 -82.38
C GLY A 203 20.67 -19.79 -82.52
N TYR A 204 20.95 -18.75 -81.73
CA TYR A 204 22.19 -17.97 -81.78
C TYR A 204 23.13 -18.23 -80.60
N LYS A 205 22.85 -19.23 -79.76
CA LYS A 205 23.63 -19.53 -78.53
C LYS A 205 25.13 -19.75 -78.74
N LYS A 206 25.56 -20.22 -79.92
CA LYS A 206 26.98 -20.42 -80.25
C LYS A 206 27.71 -19.15 -80.71
N ARG A 207 26.98 -18.07 -81.01
CA ARG A 207 27.54 -16.79 -81.51
C ARG A 207 27.84 -15.79 -80.39
N VAL A 208 27.26 -15.98 -79.20
CA VAL A 208 27.52 -15.15 -78.03
C VAL A 208 28.56 -15.87 -77.17
N PRO A 209 29.79 -15.34 -77.01
CA PRO A 209 30.83 -15.96 -76.18
C PRO A 209 30.46 -15.84 -74.70
N GLY A 210 30.29 -16.98 -74.04
CA GLY A 210 29.85 -17.03 -72.67
C GLY A 210 29.50 -18.44 -72.19
N ARG A 211 29.28 -18.54 -70.88
CA ARG A 211 28.84 -19.76 -70.22
C ARG A 211 27.32 -19.79 -70.12
N THR A 212 26.70 -20.88 -70.58
CA THR A 212 25.27 -21.12 -70.39
C THR A 212 24.96 -21.44 -68.92
N LEU A 213 24.06 -20.68 -68.30
CA LEU A 213 23.61 -20.90 -66.93
C LEU A 213 22.23 -21.59 -66.86
N GLY A 214 21.42 -21.47 -67.92
CA GLY A 214 20.11 -22.13 -67.97
C GLY A 214 19.41 -21.95 -69.31
N VAL A 215 18.25 -22.57 -69.47
CA VAL A 215 17.38 -22.48 -70.65
C VAL A 215 15.94 -22.20 -70.19
N SER A 216 15.17 -21.44 -70.96
CA SER A 216 13.77 -21.16 -70.66
C SER A 216 12.90 -22.43 -70.69
N LYS A 217 11.74 -22.40 -70.01
CA LYS A 217 10.78 -23.53 -69.98
C LYS A 217 10.33 -24.00 -71.36
N THR A 218 10.29 -23.09 -72.34
CA THR A 218 9.92 -23.35 -73.74
C THR A 218 11.11 -23.74 -74.62
N GLY A 219 12.34 -23.71 -74.10
CA GLY A 219 13.57 -23.98 -74.88
C GLY A 219 13.99 -22.88 -75.86
N SER A 220 13.19 -21.83 -76.02
CA SER A 220 13.39 -20.78 -77.03
C SER A 220 14.49 -19.78 -76.67
N ILE A 221 14.81 -19.63 -75.39
CA ILE A 221 15.82 -18.69 -74.88
C ILE A 221 16.87 -19.46 -74.08
N THR A 222 18.14 -19.19 -74.37
CA THR A 222 19.28 -19.68 -73.60
C THR A 222 19.89 -18.51 -72.83
N TYR A 223 20.06 -18.69 -71.52
CA TYR A 223 20.62 -17.66 -70.65
C TYR A 223 22.13 -17.81 -70.55
N ILE A 224 22.85 -16.80 -71.02
CA ILE A 224 24.31 -16.84 -71.19
C ILE A 224 24.96 -15.76 -70.33
N GLN A 225 25.91 -16.16 -69.49
CA GLN A 225 26.83 -15.25 -68.81
C GLN A 225 28.02 -14.93 -69.73
N PRO A 226 28.27 -13.65 -70.07
CA PRO A 226 29.39 -13.28 -70.94
C PRO A 226 30.75 -13.72 -70.37
N ASP A 227 31.66 -14.18 -71.23
CA ASP A 227 33.01 -14.59 -70.82
C ASP A 227 33.80 -13.47 -70.12
N SER A 228 33.57 -12.21 -70.51
CA SER A 228 34.18 -11.02 -69.90
C SER A 228 33.78 -10.82 -68.42
N VAL A 229 32.69 -11.46 -67.97
CA VAL A 229 32.17 -11.39 -66.60
C VAL A 229 32.61 -12.59 -65.78
N VAL A 230 32.80 -13.77 -66.39
CA VAL A 230 33.09 -15.05 -65.70
C VAL A 230 34.27 -14.93 -64.73
N LYS A 231 35.39 -14.31 -65.14
CA LYS A 231 36.57 -14.14 -64.28
C LYS A 231 36.27 -13.28 -63.04
N HIS A 232 35.55 -12.18 -63.21
CA HIS A 232 35.19 -11.29 -62.11
C HIS A 232 34.13 -11.92 -61.21
N GLN A 233 33.22 -12.73 -61.75
CA GLN A 233 32.23 -13.48 -60.99
C GLN A 233 32.88 -14.55 -60.10
N PHE A 234 33.86 -15.28 -60.64
CA PHE A 234 34.62 -16.25 -59.85
C PHE A 234 35.34 -15.57 -58.69
N LYS A 235 36.06 -14.46 -58.97
CA LYS A 235 36.75 -13.67 -57.94
C LYS A 235 35.78 -13.07 -56.91
N LEU A 236 34.61 -12.59 -57.34
CA LEU A 236 33.56 -12.11 -56.43
C LEU A 236 33.13 -13.22 -55.46
N ARG A 237 32.87 -14.43 -55.97
CA ARG A 237 32.46 -15.56 -55.13
C ARG A 237 33.54 -15.98 -54.14
N GLU A 238 34.79 -16.08 -54.60
CA GLU A 238 35.94 -16.37 -53.74
C GLU A 238 36.08 -15.33 -52.63
N ASN A 239 36.04 -14.04 -52.97
CA ASN A 239 36.14 -12.96 -51.99
C ASN A 239 34.95 -12.95 -51.00
N LEU A 240 33.73 -13.32 -51.44
CA LEU A 240 32.57 -13.45 -50.54
C LEU A 240 32.70 -14.63 -49.58
N GLU A 241 33.31 -15.74 -49.99
CA GLU A 241 33.61 -16.88 -49.10
C GLU A 241 34.69 -16.53 -48.08
N GLU A 242 35.76 -15.85 -48.52
CA GLU A 242 36.81 -15.36 -47.63
C GLU A 242 36.29 -14.27 -46.67
N GLU A 243 35.38 -13.39 -47.12
CA GLU A 243 34.71 -12.42 -46.25
C GLU A 243 33.94 -13.13 -45.13
N LYS A 244 33.18 -14.19 -45.45
CA LYS A 244 32.45 -14.96 -44.44
C LYS A 244 33.38 -15.59 -43.40
N LYS A 245 34.51 -16.16 -43.84
CA LYS A 245 35.51 -16.74 -42.94
C LYS A 245 36.17 -15.69 -42.06
N GLU A 246 36.51 -14.52 -42.62
CA GLU A 246 37.10 -13.43 -41.86
C GLU A 246 36.10 -12.85 -40.84
N ILE A 247 34.82 -12.71 -41.20
CA ILE A 247 33.76 -12.31 -40.27
C ILE A 247 33.61 -13.35 -39.14
N ASP A 248 33.58 -14.65 -39.46
CA ASP A 248 33.53 -15.73 -38.46
C ASP A 248 34.70 -15.64 -37.47
N LYS A 249 35.92 -15.41 -37.98
CA LYS A 249 37.13 -15.24 -37.17
C LYS A 249 37.06 -14.00 -36.25
N ILE A 250 36.59 -12.86 -36.78
CA ILE A 250 36.40 -11.64 -35.98
C ILE A 250 35.40 -11.89 -34.86
N LEU A 251 34.27 -12.54 -35.17
CA LEU A 251 33.22 -12.82 -34.19
C LEU A 251 33.69 -13.80 -33.12
N ARG A 252 34.42 -14.87 -33.47
CA ARG A 252 35.04 -15.78 -32.48
C ARG A 252 36.00 -15.05 -31.56
N THR A 253 36.86 -14.20 -32.13
CA THR A 253 37.81 -13.39 -31.34
C THR A 253 37.07 -12.48 -30.37
N LEU A 254 36.01 -11.81 -30.84
CA LEU A 254 35.16 -10.98 -29.99
C LEU A 254 34.44 -11.81 -28.92
N THR A 255 33.93 -13.00 -29.23
CA THR A 255 33.33 -13.91 -28.24
C THR A 255 34.32 -14.21 -27.13
N THR A 256 35.56 -14.60 -27.46
CA THR A 256 36.60 -14.90 -26.46
C THR A 256 36.95 -13.68 -25.62
N GLU A 257 37.03 -12.50 -26.24
CA GLU A 257 37.28 -11.25 -25.53
C GLU A 257 36.15 -10.85 -24.57
N ILE A 258 34.90 -11.13 -24.92
CA ILE A 258 33.71 -10.84 -24.10
C ILE A 258 33.50 -11.91 -23.02
N ALA A 259 33.86 -13.17 -23.29
CA ALA A 259 33.72 -14.29 -22.35
C ALA A 259 34.47 -14.08 -21.02
N VAL A 260 35.55 -13.29 -21.03
CA VAL A 260 36.26 -12.89 -19.79
C VAL A 260 35.36 -12.12 -18.83
N PHE A 261 34.36 -11.40 -19.36
CA PHE A 261 33.39 -10.62 -18.59
C PHE A 261 32.11 -11.40 -18.26
N GLN A 262 32.08 -12.72 -18.46
CA GLN A 262 30.90 -13.55 -18.21
C GLN A 262 30.35 -13.39 -16.78
N PRO A 263 31.17 -13.36 -15.70
CA PRO A 263 30.64 -13.17 -14.35
C PRO A 263 29.92 -11.82 -14.19
N GLN A 264 30.52 -10.74 -14.70
CA GLN A 264 29.92 -9.40 -14.64
C GLN A 264 28.64 -9.31 -15.46
N LEU A 265 28.60 -9.92 -16.64
CA LEU A 265 27.40 -9.97 -17.47
C LEU A 265 26.28 -10.78 -16.81
N SER A 266 26.62 -11.85 -16.10
CA SER A 266 25.67 -12.61 -15.29
C SER A 266 25.09 -11.75 -14.17
N ASP A 267 25.94 -11.00 -13.45
CA ASP A 267 25.49 -10.05 -12.42
C ASP A 267 24.59 -8.96 -13.00
N TYR A 268 24.94 -8.40 -14.16
CA TYR A 268 24.11 -7.38 -14.83
C TYR A 268 22.73 -7.93 -15.17
N GLN A 269 22.67 -9.15 -15.70
CA GLN A 269 21.40 -9.79 -16.03
C GLN A 269 20.57 -10.03 -14.76
N GLN A 270 21.16 -10.52 -13.67
CA GLN A 270 20.43 -10.72 -12.41
C GLN A 270 19.90 -9.40 -11.83
N CYS A 271 20.70 -8.33 -11.85
CA CYS A 271 20.23 -7.01 -11.42
C CYS A 271 19.06 -6.50 -12.27
N ILE A 272 19.11 -6.68 -13.60
CA ILE A 272 18.03 -6.30 -14.51
C ILE A 272 16.77 -7.14 -14.26
N PHE A 273 16.92 -8.44 -14.06
CA PHE A 273 15.84 -9.36 -13.71
C PHE A 273 15.16 -8.99 -12.40
N ASP A 274 15.92 -8.68 -11.35
CA ASP A 274 15.35 -8.25 -10.07
C ASP A 274 14.67 -6.88 -10.16
N LEU A 275 15.19 -5.98 -11.00
CA LEU A 275 14.58 -4.69 -11.26
C LEU A 275 13.29 -4.82 -12.08
N ASP A 276 13.25 -5.70 -13.09
CA ASP A 276 12.04 -6.06 -13.86
C ASP A 276 10.97 -6.66 -12.95
N PHE A 277 11.35 -7.61 -12.10
CA PHE A 277 10.46 -8.22 -11.12
C PHE A 277 9.85 -7.18 -10.17
N THR A 278 10.66 -6.23 -9.70
CA THR A 278 10.20 -5.12 -8.85
C THR A 278 9.30 -4.16 -9.64
N ARG A 279 9.66 -3.83 -10.88
CA ARG A 279 8.88 -2.97 -11.78
C ARG A 279 7.50 -3.55 -12.05
N ALA A 280 7.41 -4.86 -12.34
CA ALA A 280 6.14 -5.53 -12.63
C ALA A 280 5.16 -5.42 -11.44
N LYS A 281 5.64 -5.64 -10.22
CA LYS A 281 4.86 -5.43 -8.99
C LYS A 281 4.47 -3.96 -8.80
N ALA A 282 5.38 -3.02 -9.09
CA ALA A 282 5.10 -1.59 -8.98
C ALA A 282 4.05 -1.14 -10.01
N LYS A 283 4.07 -1.69 -11.23
CA LYS A 283 3.05 -1.41 -12.25
C LYS A 283 1.68 -1.94 -11.85
N PHE A 284 1.62 -3.11 -11.25
CA PHE A 284 0.38 -3.61 -10.65
C PHE A 284 -0.12 -2.71 -9.51
N ALA A 285 0.78 -2.23 -8.65
CA ALA A 285 0.46 -1.29 -7.59
C ALA A 285 -0.09 0.04 -8.14
N GLU A 286 0.53 0.60 -9.19
CA GLU A 286 0.03 1.79 -9.89
C GLU A 286 -1.40 1.57 -10.42
N LYS A 287 -1.64 0.42 -11.09
CA LYS A 287 -2.97 0.10 -11.64
C LYS A 287 -4.02 -0.09 -10.55
N THR A 288 -3.66 -0.68 -9.41
CA THR A 288 -4.60 -0.97 -8.31
C THR A 288 -4.70 0.15 -7.26
N GLY A 289 -3.82 1.15 -7.29
CA GLY A 289 -3.66 2.10 -6.19
C GLY A 289 -3.07 1.47 -4.92
N GLY A 290 -2.20 0.46 -5.11
CA GLY A 290 -1.51 -0.23 -4.04
C GLY A 290 -0.44 0.63 -3.36
N ILE A 291 -0.35 0.53 -2.04
CA ILE A 291 0.62 1.28 -1.23
C ILE A 291 1.35 0.36 -0.24
N LEU A 292 2.39 0.88 0.39
CA LEU A 292 3.06 0.24 1.53
C LEU A 292 2.32 0.61 2.84
N PRO A 293 1.56 -0.32 3.47
CA PRO A 293 0.94 -0.05 4.75
C PRO A 293 1.99 -0.01 5.87
N LYS A 294 1.61 0.51 7.04
CA LYS A 294 2.49 0.47 8.21
C LYS A 294 2.61 -0.97 8.71
N ILE A 295 3.81 -1.53 8.61
CA ILE A 295 4.11 -2.87 9.11
C ILE A 295 4.41 -2.78 10.62
N ASN A 296 3.71 -3.58 11.43
CA ASN A 296 3.87 -3.57 12.88
C ASN A 296 4.24 -4.94 13.47
N ARG A 297 4.79 -4.91 14.69
CA ARG A 297 5.15 -6.11 15.49
C ARG A 297 4.17 -6.41 16.62
N HIS A 298 3.21 -5.53 16.91
CA HIS A 298 2.25 -5.66 18.00
C HIS A 298 0.93 -6.31 17.55
N GLN A 299 1.00 -7.16 16.52
CA GLN A 299 -0.07 -8.04 16.04
C GLN A 299 -1.42 -7.33 15.85
N THR A 300 -1.38 -6.18 15.16
CA THR A 300 -2.58 -5.41 14.82
C THR A 300 -2.79 -5.42 13.32
N LEU A 301 -3.91 -5.98 12.86
CA LEU A 301 -4.36 -5.91 11.48
C LEU A 301 -5.47 -4.86 11.39
N ARG A 302 -5.12 -3.67 10.94
CA ARG A 302 -6.04 -2.56 10.71
C ARG A 302 -6.14 -2.28 9.22
N LEU A 303 -7.25 -2.67 8.60
CA LEU A 303 -7.52 -2.35 7.20
C LEU A 303 -8.48 -1.16 7.12
N VAL A 304 -8.05 -0.09 6.46
CA VAL A 304 -8.85 1.12 6.25
C VAL A 304 -9.00 1.33 4.75
N ASN A 305 -10.25 1.44 4.30
CA ASN A 305 -10.62 1.50 2.89
C ASN A 305 -9.88 0.45 2.02
N ALA A 306 -9.92 -0.81 2.42
CA ALA A 306 -9.30 -1.91 1.70
C ALA A 306 -10.16 -2.37 0.53
N TYR A 307 -9.55 -2.53 -0.64
CA TYR A 307 -10.22 -3.02 -1.85
C TYR A 307 -9.77 -4.44 -2.18
N HIS A 308 -10.69 -5.25 -2.73
CA HIS A 308 -10.31 -6.52 -3.34
C HIS A 308 -9.66 -6.23 -4.71
N PRO A 309 -8.38 -6.56 -4.93
CA PRO A 309 -7.63 -6.13 -6.12
C PRO A 309 -8.24 -6.65 -7.44
N LEU A 310 -8.60 -7.93 -7.52
CA LEU A 310 -9.19 -8.49 -8.75
C LEU A 310 -10.56 -7.87 -9.09
N LEU A 311 -11.43 -7.74 -8.08
CA LEU A 311 -12.73 -7.08 -8.24
C LEU A 311 -12.56 -5.60 -8.62
N LEU A 312 -11.55 -4.92 -8.07
CA LEU A 312 -11.23 -3.53 -8.39
C LEU A 312 -10.85 -3.36 -9.86
N LEU A 313 -9.99 -4.26 -10.38
CA LEU A 313 -9.61 -4.24 -11.79
C LEU A 313 -10.82 -4.49 -12.71
N ARG A 314 -11.56 -5.56 -12.44
CA ARG A 314 -12.75 -5.93 -13.23
C ARG A 314 -13.84 -4.85 -13.21
N ASN A 315 -14.18 -4.33 -12.04
CA ASN A 315 -15.23 -3.30 -11.93
C ASN A 315 -14.82 -2.00 -12.61
N ARG A 316 -13.52 -1.64 -12.62
CA ARG A 316 -13.03 -0.49 -13.37
C ARG A 316 -13.18 -0.66 -14.88
N GLU A 317 -12.92 -1.86 -15.40
CA GLU A 317 -13.14 -2.18 -16.82
C GLU A 317 -14.63 -2.15 -17.19
N GLU A 318 -15.49 -2.63 -16.30
CA GLU A 318 -16.95 -2.65 -16.50
C GLU A 318 -17.65 -1.32 -16.11
N ASN A 319 -16.90 -0.28 -15.69
CA ASN A 319 -17.42 0.99 -15.15
C ASN A 319 -18.48 0.83 -14.04
N LYS A 320 -18.24 -0.13 -13.13
CA LYS A 320 -19.10 -0.41 -11.98
C LYS A 320 -18.52 0.19 -10.70
N ASP A 321 -19.41 0.61 -9.80
CA ASP A 321 -19.01 1.06 -8.47
C ASP A 321 -18.37 -0.07 -7.66
N ILE A 322 -17.40 0.28 -6.82
CA ILE A 322 -16.75 -0.64 -5.88
C ILE A 322 -16.62 0.01 -4.51
N TYR A 323 -16.96 -0.75 -3.49
CA TYR A 323 -17.02 -0.28 -2.11
C TYR A 323 -15.87 -0.88 -1.30
N PRO A 324 -15.05 -0.05 -0.63
CA PRO A 324 -13.97 -0.56 0.19
C PRO A 324 -14.47 -1.05 1.56
N GLN A 325 -13.70 -1.95 2.17
CA GLN A 325 -13.97 -2.49 3.50
C GLN A 325 -13.01 -1.92 4.54
N SER A 326 -13.53 -1.70 5.75
CA SER A 326 -12.71 -1.25 6.89
C SER A 326 -13.03 -2.07 8.13
N PHE A 327 -12.00 -2.64 8.75
CA PHE A 327 -12.12 -3.38 10.00
C PHE A 327 -10.77 -3.46 10.72
N THR A 328 -10.78 -3.91 11.97
CA THR A 328 -9.56 -4.02 12.78
C THR A 328 -9.58 -5.28 13.62
N LEU A 329 -8.52 -6.09 13.49
CA LEU A 329 -8.22 -7.18 14.40
C LEU A 329 -7.03 -6.82 15.29
N THR A 330 -7.20 -7.03 16.59
CA THR A 330 -6.16 -6.81 17.61
C THR A 330 -6.18 -7.96 18.61
N GLN A 331 -5.23 -8.00 19.54
CA GLN A 331 -5.29 -8.95 20.66
C GLN A 331 -6.56 -8.83 21.52
N HIS A 332 -7.21 -7.67 21.53
CA HIS A 332 -8.48 -7.41 22.20
C HIS A 332 -9.71 -7.57 21.30
N ASN A 333 -9.51 -7.88 20.01
CA ASN A 333 -10.57 -8.11 19.04
C ASN A 333 -10.04 -9.03 17.93
N ARG A 334 -9.87 -10.32 18.24
CA ARG A 334 -9.20 -11.27 17.34
C ARG A 334 -10.15 -11.95 16.38
N ILE A 335 -11.42 -12.07 16.76
CA ILE A 335 -12.44 -12.77 15.99
C ILE A 335 -13.47 -11.77 15.50
N LEU A 336 -13.63 -11.68 14.19
CA LEU A 336 -14.67 -10.89 13.54
C LEU A 336 -15.69 -11.82 12.90
N CYS A 337 -16.94 -11.74 13.33
CA CYS A 337 -18.02 -12.52 12.75
C CYS A 337 -18.93 -11.66 11.89
N ILE A 338 -18.87 -11.91 10.59
CA ILE A 338 -19.64 -11.19 9.57
C ILE A 338 -20.97 -11.92 9.34
N SER A 339 -22.06 -11.19 9.50
CA SER A 339 -23.41 -11.67 9.29
C SER A 339 -24.19 -10.78 8.32
N GLY A 340 -25.31 -11.28 7.81
CA GLY A 340 -26.13 -10.59 6.81
C GLY A 340 -26.44 -11.47 5.58
N PRO A 341 -27.14 -10.93 4.57
CA PRO A 341 -27.61 -11.70 3.42
C PRO A 341 -26.46 -12.23 2.54
N ASN A 342 -26.65 -13.35 1.82
CA ASN A 342 -25.61 -14.00 1.00
C ASN A 342 -25.06 -13.06 -0.09
N ALA A 343 -25.94 -12.29 -0.72
CA ALA A 343 -25.55 -11.29 -1.73
C ALA A 343 -24.91 -10.00 -1.14
N GLY A 344 -24.67 -9.94 0.18
CA GLY A 344 -24.15 -8.75 0.87
C GLY A 344 -22.63 -8.53 0.75
N GLY A 345 -21.86 -9.49 0.20
CA GLY A 345 -20.41 -9.37 0.05
C GLY A 345 -19.57 -9.93 1.21
N LYS A 346 -20.14 -10.80 2.06
CA LYS A 346 -19.47 -11.40 3.22
C LYS A 346 -18.19 -12.16 2.81
N SER A 347 -18.31 -13.09 1.88
CA SER A 347 -17.20 -13.89 1.36
C SER A 347 -16.12 -13.03 0.69
N ILE A 348 -16.52 -11.97 -0.03
CA ILE A 348 -15.58 -11.02 -0.66
C ILE A 348 -14.74 -10.30 0.39
N THR A 349 -15.33 -9.89 1.52
CA THR A 349 -14.60 -9.21 2.60
C THR A 349 -13.56 -10.13 3.23
N LEU A 350 -13.92 -11.40 3.42
CA LEU A 350 -13.04 -12.43 3.93
C LEU A 350 -11.89 -12.73 2.95
N LYS A 351 -12.19 -12.91 1.65
CA LYS A 351 -11.17 -13.05 0.59
C LYS A 351 -10.26 -11.83 0.50
N THR A 352 -10.82 -10.62 0.64
CA THR A 352 -10.04 -9.36 0.64
C THR A 352 -8.98 -9.40 1.74
N ALA A 353 -9.36 -9.78 2.96
CA ALA A 353 -8.42 -9.87 4.08
C ALA A 353 -7.27 -10.84 3.79
N GLY A 354 -7.60 -12.06 3.33
CA GLY A 354 -6.61 -13.09 3.02
C GLY A 354 -5.70 -12.72 1.85
N LEU A 355 -6.29 -12.24 0.75
CA LEU A 355 -5.54 -11.88 -0.46
C LEU A 355 -4.58 -10.72 -0.20
N LEU A 356 -5.01 -9.67 0.52
CA LEU A 356 -4.13 -8.57 0.90
C LEU A 356 -3.00 -9.03 1.82
N GLN A 357 -3.25 -9.99 2.73
CA GLN A 357 -2.21 -10.57 3.57
C GLN A 357 -1.19 -11.35 2.74
N LEU A 358 -1.65 -12.13 1.75
CA LEU A 358 -0.77 -12.85 0.83
C LEU A 358 0.07 -11.92 -0.04
N MET A 359 -0.52 -10.84 -0.54
CA MET A 359 0.20 -9.80 -1.27
C MET A 359 1.31 -9.20 -0.43
N LEU A 360 1.00 -8.75 0.80
CA LEU A 360 1.98 -8.18 1.72
C LEU A 360 3.15 -9.15 1.97
N GLN A 361 2.85 -10.40 2.33
CA GLN A 361 3.87 -11.40 2.63
C GLN A 361 4.60 -11.94 1.40
N SER A 362 4.17 -11.59 0.19
CA SER A 362 4.83 -11.90 -1.08
C SER A 362 5.57 -10.70 -1.68
N GLY A 363 5.65 -9.59 -0.95
CA GLY A 363 6.34 -8.39 -1.43
C GLY A 363 5.55 -7.58 -2.45
N ILE A 364 4.21 -7.67 -2.46
CA ILE A 364 3.31 -6.95 -3.35
C ILE A 364 2.58 -5.87 -2.53
N LEU A 365 2.54 -4.64 -3.04
CA LEU A 365 1.83 -3.52 -2.39
C LEU A 365 0.31 -3.72 -2.43
N VAL A 366 -0.39 -3.23 -1.40
CA VAL A 366 -1.80 -3.53 -1.17
C VAL A 366 -2.70 -2.30 -1.38
N PRO A 367 -3.87 -2.43 -2.04
CA PRO A 367 -4.81 -1.32 -2.27
C PRO A 367 -5.61 -0.96 -1.01
N VAL A 368 -4.97 -0.19 -0.12
CA VAL A 368 -5.53 0.24 1.17
C VAL A 368 -5.21 1.72 1.43
N HIS A 369 -5.88 2.34 2.40
CA HIS A 369 -5.52 3.69 2.84
C HIS A 369 -4.17 3.70 3.59
N PRO A 370 -3.35 4.77 3.52
CA PRO A 370 -2.08 4.92 4.27
C PRO A 370 -2.17 4.84 5.81
N ARG A 371 -3.38 4.80 6.36
CA ARG A 371 -3.62 4.65 7.81
C ARG A 371 -3.78 3.18 8.22
N SER A 372 -3.73 2.27 7.24
CA SER A 372 -3.80 0.84 7.47
C SER A 372 -2.50 0.35 8.09
N GLU A 373 -2.64 -0.62 8.98
CA GLU A 373 -1.54 -1.28 9.66
C GLU A 373 -1.67 -2.79 9.47
N MET A 374 -0.58 -3.47 9.15
CA MET A 374 -0.58 -4.92 8.94
C MET A 374 0.61 -5.53 9.66
N PHE A 375 0.52 -6.82 9.99
CA PHE A 375 1.60 -7.60 10.57
C PHE A 375 1.69 -8.95 9.88
N PHE A 376 2.76 -9.70 10.15
CA PHE A 376 3.00 -11.00 9.53
C PHE A 376 2.34 -12.12 10.34
N PHE A 377 1.58 -12.96 9.66
CA PHE A 377 1.06 -14.23 10.18
C PHE A 377 1.97 -15.38 9.78
N ASP A 378 2.12 -16.34 10.68
CA ASP A 378 2.86 -17.57 10.41
C ASP A 378 2.04 -18.50 9.52
N ARG A 379 0.71 -18.47 9.66
CA ARG A 379 -0.22 -19.33 8.90
C ARG A 379 -1.47 -18.54 8.49
N ILE A 380 -1.96 -18.82 7.28
CA ILE A 380 -3.34 -18.49 6.90
C ILE A 380 -4.02 -19.83 6.62
N MET A 381 -5.17 -20.05 7.24
CA MET A 381 -5.97 -21.24 7.00
C MET A 381 -7.36 -20.85 6.56
N THR A 382 -7.82 -21.45 5.47
CA THR A 382 -9.09 -21.14 4.83
C THR A 382 -10.02 -22.35 4.86
N ASP A 383 -11.31 -22.06 4.99
CA ASP A 383 -12.40 -22.97 4.63
C ASP A 383 -13.42 -22.14 3.84
N ILE A 384 -13.08 -21.89 2.57
CA ILE A 384 -13.84 -21.02 1.67
C ILE A 384 -14.32 -21.85 0.46
N GLY A 385 -15.57 -21.60 0.04
CA GLY A 385 -16.12 -22.16 -1.18
C GLY A 385 -16.81 -23.52 -1.03
N ASP A 386 -17.32 -23.99 -2.17
CA ASP A 386 -17.94 -25.30 -2.35
C ASP A 386 -16.90 -26.25 -2.94
N ASN A 387 -16.30 -27.11 -2.12
CA ASN A 387 -15.49 -28.22 -2.61
C ASN A 387 -16.39 -29.29 -3.27
N GLN A 388 -16.95 -28.97 -4.44
CA GLN A 388 -17.66 -29.92 -5.31
C GLN A 388 -16.74 -30.44 -6.40
N SER A 389 -15.58 -30.99 -6.01
CA SER A 389 -14.83 -31.84 -6.92
C SER A 389 -15.55 -33.19 -7.00
N ILE A 390 -16.02 -33.56 -8.19
CA ILE A 390 -16.61 -34.89 -8.50
C ILE A 390 -15.65 -36.03 -8.08
N ASP A 391 -14.35 -35.74 -7.97
CA ASP A 391 -13.28 -36.68 -7.61
C ASP A 391 -13.20 -37.04 -6.11
N ASN A 392 -13.90 -36.32 -5.23
CA ASN A 392 -13.98 -36.69 -3.82
C ASN A 392 -15.33 -37.37 -3.55
N HIS A 393 -15.32 -38.70 -3.39
CA HIS A 393 -16.46 -39.54 -3.00
C HIS A 393 -17.07 -39.22 -1.62
N LEU A 394 -16.84 -38.02 -1.05
CA LEU A 394 -17.31 -37.57 0.26
C LEU A 394 -18.38 -36.48 0.10
N SER A 395 -19.38 -36.51 0.99
CA SER A 395 -20.36 -35.42 1.10
C SER A 395 -19.66 -34.08 1.42
N THR A 396 -20.20 -32.97 0.90
CA THR A 396 -19.68 -31.59 1.11
C THR A 396 -19.35 -31.30 2.58
N TYR A 397 -20.20 -31.81 3.48
CA TYR A 397 -20.01 -31.68 4.93
C TYR A 397 -18.79 -32.43 5.47
N SER A 398 -18.54 -33.66 5.00
CA SER A 398 -17.38 -34.46 5.45
C SER A 398 -16.05 -33.83 5.00
N SER A 399 -16.04 -33.22 3.81
CA SER A 399 -14.90 -32.45 3.28
C SER A 399 -14.58 -31.24 4.17
N ARG A 400 -15.61 -30.45 4.53
CA ARG A 400 -15.48 -29.31 5.46
C ARG A 400 -14.99 -29.76 6.85
N LEU A 401 -15.53 -30.85 7.41
CA LEU A 401 -15.06 -31.37 8.69
C LEU A 401 -13.60 -31.85 8.65
N LYS A 402 -13.16 -32.43 7.52
CA LYS A 402 -11.77 -32.83 7.34
C LYS A 402 -10.84 -31.60 7.30
N LYS A 403 -11.22 -30.53 6.59
CA LYS A 403 -10.50 -29.25 6.61
C LYS A 403 -10.44 -28.68 8.04
N MET A 404 -11.58 -28.60 8.71
CA MET A 404 -11.68 -28.11 10.09
C MET A 404 -10.81 -28.91 11.06
N SER A 405 -10.73 -30.24 10.89
CA SER A 405 -9.83 -31.08 11.68
C SER A 405 -8.36 -30.72 11.47
N GLY A 406 -7.96 -30.38 10.24
CA GLY A 406 -6.63 -29.84 9.93
C GLY A 406 -6.39 -28.50 10.63
N ILE A 407 -7.35 -27.58 10.52
CA ILE A 407 -7.30 -26.26 11.18
C ILE A 407 -7.11 -26.39 12.70
N ILE A 408 -7.89 -27.25 13.35
CA ILE A 408 -7.82 -27.47 14.81
C ILE A 408 -6.44 -27.95 15.27
N ARG A 409 -5.73 -28.73 14.45
CA ARG A 409 -4.41 -29.27 14.81
C ARG A 409 -3.31 -28.23 14.77
N GLU A 410 -3.42 -27.23 13.89
CA GLU A 410 -2.33 -26.28 13.60
C GLU A 410 -2.61 -24.85 14.08
N ALA A 411 -3.85 -24.50 14.37
CA ALA A 411 -4.24 -23.14 14.76
C ALA A 411 -3.60 -22.70 16.08
N ASP A 412 -2.96 -21.52 16.04
CA ASP A 412 -2.31 -20.85 17.17
C ASP A 412 -2.52 -19.33 17.13
N GLU A 413 -1.81 -18.59 17.98
CA GLU A 413 -1.88 -17.14 18.12
C GLU A 413 -1.32 -16.34 16.94
N ASN A 414 -0.57 -16.97 16.04
CA ASN A 414 -0.01 -16.37 14.82
C ASN A 414 -0.74 -16.86 13.55
N THR A 415 -1.92 -17.46 13.72
CA THR A 415 -2.74 -18.00 12.63
C THR A 415 -3.92 -17.06 12.34
N LEU A 416 -4.12 -16.74 11.05
CA LEU A 416 -5.32 -16.09 10.55
C LEU A 416 -6.26 -17.15 9.93
N LEU A 417 -7.43 -17.31 10.54
CA LEU A 417 -8.49 -18.22 10.10
C LEU A 417 -9.50 -17.45 9.25
N LEU A 418 -9.83 -17.98 8.09
CA LEU A 418 -10.77 -17.39 7.14
C LEU A 418 -11.84 -18.44 6.79
N ILE A 419 -12.97 -18.41 7.48
CA ILE A 419 -13.99 -19.46 7.37
C ILE A 419 -15.31 -18.89 6.85
N ASP A 420 -15.78 -19.42 5.72
CA ASP A 420 -17.03 -18.99 5.09
C ASP A 420 -18.18 -19.96 5.40
N GLU A 421 -19.33 -19.41 5.77
CA GLU A 421 -20.51 -20.15 6.21
C GLU A 421 -20.20 -21.14 7.34
N PHE A 422 -19.68 -20.60 8.44
CA PHE A 422 -19.25 -21.37 9.59
C PHE A 422 -20.40 -22.20 10.18
N GLY A 423 -20.24 -23.53 10.16
CA GLY A 423 -21.20 -24.49 10.70
C GLY A 423 -22.21 -25.06 9.70
N THR A 424 -22.19 -24.65 8.42
CA THR A 424 -23.18 -25.10 7.43
C THR A 424 -22.86 -26.49 6.84
N GLY A 425 -23.87 -27.14 6.28
CA GLY A 425 -23.76 -28.45 5.60
C GLY A 425 -24.35 -29.64 6.34
N SER A 426 -24.97 -29.44 7.51
CA SER A 426 -25.67 -30.48 8.27
C SER A 426 -26.97 -29.95 8.87
N ASP A 427 -27.56 -30.73 9.77
CA ASP A 427 -28.70 -30.31 10.60
C ASP A 427 -28.38 -28.95 11.27
N PRO A 428 -29.24 -27.92 11.12
CA PRO A 428 -29.01 -26.61 11.70
C PRO A 428 -28.73 -26.60 13.21
N GLU A 429 -29.37 -27.47 13.98
CA GLU A 429 -29.18 -27.52 15.44
C GLU A 429 -27.82 -28.12 15.80
N LEU A 430 -27.48 -29.26 15.19
CA LEU A 430 -26.20 -29.94 15.45
C LEU A 430 -25.01 -29.17 14.87
N GLY A 431 -25.18 -28.61 13.67
CA GLY A 431 -24.16 -27.79 13.00
C GLY A 431 -23.87 -26.51 13.77
N GLY A 432 -24.90 -25.84 14.30
CA GLY A 432 -24.76 -24.67 15.16
C GLY A 432 -23.99 -24.95 16.46
N ALA A 433 -24.30 -26.05 17.15
CA ALA A 433 -23.62 -26.43 18.40
C ALA A 433 -22.15 -26.83 18.17
N LEU A 434 -21.87 -27.51 17.06
CA LEU A 434 -20.50 -27.89 16.70
C LEU A 434 -19.66 -26.66 16.33
N ALA A 435 -20.22 -25.74 15.55
CA ALA A 435 -19.57 -24.48 15.20
C ALA A 435 -19.24 -23.65 16.44
N GLU A 436 -20.16 -23.57 17.40
CA GLU A 436 -19.92 -22.90 18.69
C GLU A 436 -18.73 -23.51 19.43
N SER A 437 -18.65 -24.84 19.49
CA SER A 437 -17.52 -25.55 20.12
C SER A 437 -16.18 -25.25 19.41
N PHE A 438 -16.18 -25.17 18.08
CA PHE A 438 -14.99 -24.80 17.32
C PHE A 438 -14.58 -23.35 17.55
N LEU A 439 -15.55 -22.42 17.59
CA LEU A 439 -15.30 -21.02 17.90
C LEU A 439 -14.63 -20.85 19.27
N GLU A 440 -15.15 -21.53 20.29
CA GLU A 440 -14.54 -21.51 21.62
C GLU A 440 -13.11 -22.05 21.61
N PHE A 441 -12.85 -23.12 20.86
CA PHE A 441 -11.52 -23.68 20.72
C PHE A 441 -10.54 -22.66 20.13
N PHE A 442 -10.90 -22.01 19.01
CA PHE A 442 -10.07 -20.99 18.37
C PHE A 442 -9.89 -19.75 19.26
N TYR A 443 -10.93 -19.36 19.99
CA TYR A 443 -10.84 -18.28 20.97
C TYR A 443 -9.84 -18.59 22.09
N LYS A 444 -9.88 -19.83 22.64
CA LYS A 444 -8.94 -20.31 23.66
C LYS A 444 -7.51 -20.39 23.12
N LYS A 445 -7.34 -20.78 21.85
CA LYS A 445 -6.05 -20.81 21.14
C LYS A 445 -5.48 -19.44 20.78
N LYS A 446 -6.23 -18.38 21.02
CA LYS A 446 -5.83 -17.00 20.71
C LYS A 446 -5.64 -16.71 19.22
N SER A 447 -6.22 -17.52 18.35
CA SER A 447 -6.13 -17.33 16.90
C SER A 447 -6.90 -16.09 16.45
N PHE A 448 -6.44 -15.51 15.34
CA PHE A 448 -7.17 -14.48 14.62
C PHE A 448 -8.15 -15.16 13.68
N ALA A 449 -9.39 -14.66 13.59
CA ALA A 449 -10.39 -15.26 12.73
C ALA A 449 -11.32 -14.21 12.10
N ILE A 450 -11.62 -14.39 10.82
CA ILE A 450 -12.74 -13.75 10.15
C ILE A 450 -13.66 -14.88 9.72
N ILE A 451 -14.85 -14.89 10.29
CA ILE A 451 -15.85 -15.93 10.03
C ILE A 451 -17.11 -15.29 9.46
N THR A 452 -17.79 -15.99 8.55
CA THR A 452 -19.14 -15.61 8.14
C THR A 452 -20.14 -16.62 8.67
N THR A 453 -21.31 -16.18 9.14
CA THR A 453 -22.32 -17.11 9.66
C THR A 453 -23.74 -16.63 9.43
N HIS A 454 -24.64 -17.61 9.37
CA HIS A 454 -26.09 -17.45 9.36
C HIS A 454 -26.73 -17.85 10.69
N TYR A 455 -25.97 -18.48 11.58
CA TYR A 455 -26.50 -19.03 12.82
C TYR A 455 -26.60 -17.99 13.93
N THR A 456 -27.78 -17.91 14.54
CA THR A 456 -28.06 -16.95 15.62
C THR A 456 -27.31 -17.28 16.91
N ASN A 457 -27.09 -18.57 17.23
CA ASN A 457 -26.32 -18.95 18.43
C ASN A 457 -24.86 -18.45 18.36
N ILE A 458 -24.23 -18.50 17.18
CA ILE A 458 -22.86 -17.97 17.00
C ILE A 458 -22.79 -16.46 17.25
N LYS A 459 -23.77 -15.70 16.75
CA LYS A 459 -23.86 -14.24 17.00
C LYS A 459 -23.94 -13.93 18.49
N LEU A 460 -24.71 -14.73 19.24
CA LEU A 460 -24.89 -14.59 20.69
C LEU A 460 -23.61 -14.93 21.46
N VAL A 461 -22.93 -16.01 21.11
CA VAL A 461 -21.67 -16.42 21.75
C VAL A 461 -20.61 -15.35 21.57
N ILE A 462 -20.51 -14.76 20.37
CA ILE A 462 -19.53 -13.70 20.09
C ILE A 462 -19.79 -12.44 20.91
N GLU A 463 -21.05 -12.12 21.18
CA GLU A 463 -21.41 -10.98 22.04
C GLU A 463 -20.91 -11.17 23.49
N GLN A 464 -20.77 -12.42 23.94
CA GLN A 464 -20.30 -12.75 25.28
C GLN A 464 -18.77 -12.80 25.39
N LEU A 465 -18.06 -12.87 24.26
CA LEU A 465 -16.62 -13.03 24.20
C LEU A 465 -15.92 -11.66 24.09
N PRO A 466 -15.12 -11.22 25.10
CA PRO A 466 -14.50 -9.89 25.09
C PRO A 466 -13.54 -9.61 23.93
N ALA A 467 -12.90 -10.64 23.39
CA ALA A 467 -11.95 -10.52 22.27
C ALA A 467 -12.55 -10.95 20.92
N ALA A 468 -13.87 -10.91 20.79
CA ALA A 468 -14.60 -11.17 19.55
C ALA A 468 -15.62 -10.06 19.31
N GLN A 469 -15.95 -9.83 18.04
CA GLN A 469 -16.88 -8.77 17.65
C GLN A 469 -17.75 -9.20 16.48
N ASN A 470 -19.03 -8.85 16.56
CA ASN A 470 -19.98 -9.01 15.46
C ASN A 470 -19.80 -7.90 14.43
N ALA A 471 -20.03 -8.21 13.16
CA ALA A 471 -20.13 -7.25 12.08
C ALA A 471 -21.27 -7.62 11.12
N ALA A 472 -21.86 -6.62 10.51
CA ALA A 472 -23.01 -6.74 9.63
C ALA A 472 -22.69 -6.17 8.25
N MET A 473 -23.13 -6.87 7.21
CA MET A 473 -23.20 -6.28 5.88
C MET A 473 -24.47 -5.44 5.75
N LEU A 474 -24.27 -4.17 5.43
CA LEU A 474 -25.37 -3.22 5.28
C LEU A 474 -26.23 -3.53 4.06
N PHE A 475 -27.54 -3.38 4.25
CA PHE A 475 -28.57 -3.67 3.28
C PHE A 475 -29.61 -2.54 3.31
N ASP A 476 -29.98 -2.02 2.15
CA ASP A 476 -31.00 -0.97 2.07
C ASP A 476 -32.40 -1.60 2.15
N GLU A 477 -33.13 -1.28 3.20
CA GLU A 477 -34.49 -1.77 3.45
C GLU A 477 -35.52 -1.31 2.40
N ARG A 478 -35.26 -0.20 1.70
CA ARG A 478 -36.18 0.37 0.72
C ARG A 478 -35.99 -0.22 -0.67
N THR A 479 -34.75 -0.26 -1.14
CA THR A 479 -34.39 -0.76 -2.47
C THR A 479 -34.16 -2.28 -2.49
N LEU A 480 -33.99 -2.89 -1.32
CA LEU A 480 -33.60 -4.29 -1.16
C LEU A 480 -32.28 -4.60 -1.90
N GLU A 481 -31.35 -3.63 -1.86
CA GLU A 481 -30.02 -3.74 -2.46
C GLU A 481 -28.93 -3.82 -1.38
N PRO A 482 -27.92 -4.68 -1.59
CA PRO A 482 -26.74 -4.70 -0.73
C PRO A 482 -25.96 -3.39 -0.90
N LEU A 483 -25.59 -2.75 0.22
CA LEU A 483 -24.75 -1.55 0.21
C LEU A 483 -23.25 -1.88 0.16
N TYR A 484 -22.91 -3.17 0.20
CA TYR A 484 -21.53 -3.70 0.20
C TYR A 484 -20.61 -3.01 1.22
N LYS A 485 -21.18 -2.57 2.34
CA LYS A 485 -20.46 -1.86 3.40
C LYS A 485 -20.55 -2.66 4.68
N LEU A 486 -19.39 -2.97 5.26
CA LEU A 486 -19.28 -3.61 6.55
C LEU A 486 -19.49 -2.59 7.68
N GLU A 487 -20.40 -2.87 8.60
CA GLU A 487 -20.56 -2.17 9.86
C GLU A 487 -20.09 -3.07 11.01
N VAL A 488 -19.04 -2.63 11.72
CA VAL A 488 -18.43 -3.38 12.80
C VAL A 488 -19.08 -3.01 14.13
N GLY A 489 -19.43 -4.01 14.94
CA GLY A 489 -20.06 -3.85 16.25
C GLY A 489 -21.52 -4.33 16.32
N GLN A 490 -22.14 -4.67 15.20
CA GLN A 490 -23.53 -5.12 15.13
C GLN A 490 -23.63 -6.43 14.34
N ALA A 491 -24.55 -7.34 14.71
CA ALA A 491 -24.92 -8.47 13.87
C ALA A 491 -26.04 -8.12 12.88
N GLY A 492 -25.94 -8.64 11.66
CA GLY A 492 -26.91 -8.43 10.59
C GLY A 492 -28.13 -9.35 10.72
N SER A 493 -29.27 -8.81 10.29
CA SER A 493 -30.53 -9.54 10.13
C SER A 493 -30.51 -10.44 8.89
N SER A 494 -31.28 -11.52 8.94
CA SER A 494 -31.55 -12.36 7.77
C SER A 494 -32.69 -11.77 6.94
N PHE A 495 -32.39 -11.28 5.73
CA PHE A 495 -33.36 -10.68 4.79
C PHE A 495 -33.94 -11.67 3.78
N THR A 496 -34.08 -12.93 4.17
CA THR A 496 -34.43 -14.04 3.25
C THR A 496 -35.75 -13.81 2.53
N PHE A 497 -36.76 -13.28 3.21
CA PHE A 497 -38.09 -13.06 2.62
C PHE A 497 -38.12 -11.85 1.69
N GLU A 498 -37.36 -10.81 2.02
CA GLU A 498 -37.23 -9.60 1.24
C GLU A 498 -36.47 -9.88 -0.07
N VAL A 499 -35.41 -10.68 0.01
CA VAL A 499 -34.68 -11.18 -1.17
C VAL A 499 -35.57 -12.07 -2.04
N ALA A 500 -36.39 -12.95 -1.45
CA ALA A 500 -37.38 -13.75 -2.18
C ALA A 500 -38.39 -12.87 -2.92
N GLN A 501 -38.89 -11.80 -2.28
CA GLN A 501 -39.80 -10.84 -2.90
C GLN A 501 -39.15 -10.12 -4.10
N LYS A 502 -37.88 -9.72 -3.99
CA LYS A 502 -37.12 -9.11 -5.08
C LYS A 502 -36.95 -10.06 -6.27
N ASN A 503 -36.74 -11.35 -6.00
CA ASN A 503 -36.67 -12.41 -7.01
C ASN A 503 -38.04 -12.82 -7.58
N LYS A 504 -39.06 -11.97 -7.41
CA LYS A 504 -40.41 -12.12 -7.97
C LYS A 504 -41.13 -13.38 -7.48
N ILE A 505 -40.77 -13.91 -6.30
CA ILE A 505 -41.54 -14.97 -5.67
C ILE A 505 -42.90 -14.39 -5.22
N PRO A 506 -44.04 -15.03 -5.57
CA PRO A 506 -45.36 -14.53 -5.21
C PRO A 506 -45.55 -14.33 -3.70
N LYS A 507 -46.17 -13.22 -3.30
CA LYS A 507 -46.39 -12.84 -1.90
C LYS A 507 -47.09 -13.91 -1.07
N PHE A 508 -48.06 -14.64 -1.65
CA PHE A 508 -48.78 -15.69 -0.93
C PHE A 508 -47.86 -16.86 -0.49
N ILE A 509 -46.81 -17.15 -1.26
CA ILE A 509 -45.80 -18.18 -0.91
C ILE A 509 -44.93 -17.66 0.25
N ILE A 510 -44.52 -16.40 0.17
CA ILE A 510 -43.72 -15.74 1.21
C ILE A 510 -44.49 -15.67 2.53
N GLU A 511 -45.77 -15.30 2.48
CA GLU A 511 -46.66 -15.27 3.66
C GLU A 511 -46.89 -16.68 4.24
N SER A 512 -47.07 -17.68 3.38
CA SER A 512 -47.17 -19.08 3.81
C SER A 512 -45.88 -19.54 4.51
N ALA A 513 -44.71 -19.19 3.96
CA ALA A 513 -43.42 -19.51 4.55
C ALA A 513 -43.20 -18.78 5.88
N ARG A 514 -43.56 -17.49 5.99
CA ARG A 514 -43.50 -16.73 7.25
C ARG A 514 -44.33 -17.36 8.37
N LYS A 515 -45.48 -17.95 8.06
CA LYS A 515 -46.32 -18.67 9.04
C LYS A 515 -45.73 -20.00 9.51
N LYS A 516 -44.82 -20.60 8.73
CA LYS A 516 -44.18 -21.90 9.04
C LYS A 516 -42.89 -21.75 9.85
N VAL A 517 -42.24 -20.59 9.81
CA VAL A 517 -41.07 -20.31 10.66
C VAL A 517 -41.55 -20.08 12.09
N GLU A 518 -40.93 -20.74 13.06
CA GLU A 518 -41.26 -20.58 14.47
C GLU A 518 -41.22 -19.12 14.90
N HIS A 519 -42.26 -18.71 15.62
CA HIS A 519 -42.42 -17.33 16.06
C HIS A 519 -41.27 -16.86 16.95
N ASP A 520 -40.63 -17.80 17.66
CA ASP A 520 -39.53 -17.56 18.60
C ASP A 520 -38.22 -17.20 17.88
N ILE A 521 -37.86 -17.90 16.79
CA ILE A 521 -36.62 -17.64 16.03
C ILE A 521 -36.65 -16.24 15.40
N VAL A 522 -37.79 -15.87 14.79
CA VAL A 522 -37.95 -14.55 14.14
C VAL A 522 -37.97 -13.42 15.17
N ASN A 523 -38.58 -13.64 16.34
CA ASN A 523 -38.58 -12.66 17.43
C ASN A 523 -37.20 -12.50 18.07
N LEU A 524 -36.45 -13.61 18.23
CA LEU A 524 -35.11 -13.60 18.81
C LEU A 524 -34.15 -12.80 17.92
N ASP A 525 -34.10 -13.08 16.61
CA ASP A 525 -33.25 -12.35 15.65
C ASP A 525 -33.57 -10.84 15.67
N LYS A 526 -34.87 -10.47 15.66
CA LYS A 526 -35.29 -9.06 15.73
C LYS A 526 -34.91 -8.39 17.05
N THR A 527 -34.99 -9.11 18.16
CA THR A 527 -34.66 -8.59 19.49
C THR A 527 -33.16 -8.42 19.65
N ILE A 528 -32.36 -9.37 19.16
CA ILE A 528 -30.90 -9.31 19.15
C ILE A 528 -30.43 -8.09 18.35
N VAL A 529 -30.96 -7.90 17.15
CA VAL A 529 -30.60 -6.76 16.29
C VAL A 529 -30.94 -5.44 16.97
N LYS A 530 -32.14 -5.29 17.57
CA LYS A 530 -32.51 -4.07 18.30
C LYS A 530 -31.62 -3.82 19.51
N LEU A 531 -31.36 -4.83 20.33
CA LEU A 531 -30.50 -4.70 21.51
C LEU A 531 -29.07 -4.32 21.12
N GLN A 532 -28.55 -4.88 20.02
CA GLN A 532 -27.24 -4.52 19.51
C GLN A 532 -27.20 -3.09 18.95
N GLN A 533 -28.24 -2.64 18.26
CA GLN A 533 -28.35 -1.25 17.81
C GLN A 533 -28.36 -0.28 18.99
N GLU A 534 -29.18 -0.54 20.02
CA GLU A 534 -29.22 0.29 21.22
C GLU A 534 -27.87 0.30 21.94
N LYS A 535 -27.21 -0.86 22.09
CA LYS A 535 -25.88 -0.95 22.70
C LYS A 535 -24.84 -0.17 21.89
N PHE A 536 -24.85 -0.30 20.57
CA PHE A 536 -23.93 0.41 19.68
C PHE A 536 -24.14 1.93 19.75
N GLU A 537 -25.38 2.40 19.76
CA GLU A 537 -25.70 3.81 19.96
C GLU A 537 -25.17 4.31 21.31
N VAL A 538 -25.35 3.53 22.38
CA VAL A 538 -24.83 3.84 23.70
C VAL A 538 -23.29 3.88 23.71
N GLU A 539 -22.61 2.92 23.07
CA GLU A 539 -21.14 2.91 22.96
C GLU A 539 -20.62 4.10 22.14
N LYS A 540 -21.28 4.43 21.03
CA LYS A 540 -20.94 5.60 20.20
C LYS A 540 -21.15 6.91 20.93
N LEU A 541 -22.23 7.03 21.71
CA LEU A 541 -22.44 8.17 22.59
C LEU A 541 -21.36 8.26 23.66
N LYS A 542 -20.96 7.11 24.23
CA LYS A 542 -19.91 7.03 25.26
C LYS A 542 -18.54 7.44 24.70
N THR A 543 -18.14 6.97 23.52
CA THR A 543 -16.88 7.36 22.88
C THR A 543 -16.86 8.85 22.52
N ASN A 544 -17.95 9.38 21.97
CA ASN A 544 -18.08 10.82 21.74
C ASN A 544 -17.96 11.63 23.05
N LEU A 545 -18.54 11.13 24.15
CA LEU A 545 -18.44 11.76 25.46
C LEU A 545 -17.01 11.74 26.03
N THR A 546 -16.27 10.64 25.83
CA THR A 546 -14.87 10.54 26.25
C THR A 546 -13.97 11.46 25.43
N GLU A 547 -14.16 11.53 24.11
CA GLU A 547 -13.42 12.45 23.24
C GLU A 547 -13.70 13.91 23.61
N GLN A 548 -14.96 14.26 23.89
CA GLN A 548 -15.29 15.60 24.38
C GLN A 548 -14.64 15.90 25.73
N LYS A 549 -14.61 14.93 26.65
CA LYS A 549 -13.92 15.09 27.95
C LYS A 549 -12.43 15.29 27.78
N GLU A 550 -11.74 14.50 26.96
CA GLU A 550 -10.32 14.66 26.67
C GLU A 550 -10.01 15.99 25.98
N SER A 551 -10.81 16.40 25.00
CA SER A 551 -10.71 17.72 24.36
C SER A 551 -10.87 18.86 25.37
N THR A 552 -11.81 18.74 26.29
CA THR A 552 -12.02 19.74 27.35
C THR A 552 -10.86 19.77 28.34
N GLN A 553 -10.33 18.61 28.71
CA GLN A 553 -9.15 18.48 29.59
C GLN A 553 -7.90 19.10 28.93
N ASN A 554 -7.63 18.77 27.67
CA ASN A 554 -6.51 19.35 26.91
C ASN A 554 -6.63 20.87 26.76
N LYS A 555 -7.84 21.40 26.54
CA LYS A 555 -8.08 22.85 26.53
C LYS A 555 -7.81 23.48 27.90
N LYS A 556 -8.18 22.81 28.99
CA LYS A 556 -7.91 23.27 30.35
C LYS A 556 -6.40 23.31 30.65
N GLU A 557 -5.66 22.26 30.30
CA GLU A 557 -4.20 22.21 30.46
C GLU A 557 -3.49 23.28 29.63
N ASN A 558 -3.95 23.52 28.40
CA ASN A 558 -3.43 24.61 27.57
C ASN A 558 -3.72 26.00 28.15
N LEU A 559 -4.91 26.21 28.73
CA LEU A 559 -5.24 27.44 29.45
C LEU A 559 -4.37 27.63 30.70
N GLU A 560 -4.08 26.57 31.44
CA GLU A 560 -3.18 26.60 32.60
C GLU A 560 -1.76 26.99 32.19
N LYS A 561 -1.21 26.37 31.13
CA LYS A 561 0.10 26.76 30.57
C LYS A 561 0.14 28.21 30.09
N LEU A 562 -0.92 28.66 29.42
CA LEU A 562 -1.01 30.05 28.95
C LEU A 562 -1.07 31.04 30.13
N ASN A 563 -1.78 30.67 31.19
CA ASN A 563 -1.86 31.48 32.40
C ASN A 563 -0.51 31.56 33.12
N GLU A 564 0.24 30.45 33.20
CA GLU A 564 1.61 30.45 33.72
C GLU A 564 2.54 31.35 32.89
N GLN A 565 2.46 31.30 31.56
CA GLN A 565 3.22 32.18 30.67
C GLN A 565 2.85 33.66 30.87
N LEU A 566 1.56 33.96 31.05
CA LEU A 566 1.08 35.31 31.36
C LEU A 566 1.62 35.79 32.71
N GLN A 567 1.61 34.94 33.73
CA GLN A 567 2.17 35.26 35.04
C GLN A 567 3.69 35.51 34.97
N GLN A 568 4.43 34.71 34.21
CA GLN A 568 5.87 34.95 33.98
C GLN A 568 6.12 36.26 33.25
N LYS A 569 5.33 36.58 32.22
CA LYS A 569 5.43 37.87 31.51
C LYS A 569 5.12 39.05 32.43
N LEU A 570 4.06 38.97 33.24
CA LEU A 570 3.71 40.00 34.22
C LEU A 570 4.82 40.19 35.26
N PHE A 571 5.41 39.10 35.74
CA PHE A 571 6.53 39.15 36.67
C PHE A 571 7.75 39.82 36.05
N ASN A 572 8.12 39.44 34.82
CA ASN A 572 9.22 40.06 34.09
C ASN A 572 8.97 41.55 33.85
N PHE A 573 7.73 41.92 33.53
CA PHE A 573 7.32 43.31 33.34
C PHE A 573 7.43 44.12 34.64
N GLN A 574 7.01 43.55 35.77
CA GLN A 574 7.19 44.18 37.09
C GLN A 574 8.67 44.35 37.45
N LYS A 575 9.52 43.36 37.15
CA LYS A 575 10.96 43.44 37.38
C LYS A 575 11.59 44.57 36.54
N LEU A 576 11.24 44.64 35.26
CA LEU A 576 11.68 45.71 34.36
C LEU A 576 11.22 47.10 34.87
N TYR A 577 9.97 47.22 35.29
CA TYR A 577 9.42 48.46 35.83
C TYR A 577 10.12 48.89 37.12
N GLU A 578 10.40 47.96 38.04
CA GLU A 578 11.19 48.26 39.24
C GLU A 578 12.61 48.70 38.89
N ASP A 579 13.25 48.05 37.91
CA ASP A 579 14.62 48.40 37.50
C ASP A 579 14.68 49.76 36.81
N GLU A 580 13.71 50.12 35.97
CA GLU A 580 13.59 51.47 35.40
C GLU A 580 13.34 52.52 36.49
N HIS A 581 12.41 52.26 37.41
CA HIS A 581 12.11 53.21 38.47
C HIS A 581 13.31 53.40 39.41
N ARG A 582 14.10 52.34 39.64
CA ARG A 582 15.39 52.42 40.35
C ARG A 582 16.39 53.30 39.60
N LYS A 583 16.56 53.11 38.28
CA LYS A 583 17.45 53.94 37.46
C LYS A 583 17.05 55.41 37.49
N LEU A 584 15.74 55.70 37.44
CA LEU A 584 15.21 57.06 37.57
C LEU A 584 15.51 57.66 38.95
N GLN A 585 15.26 56.93 40.04
CA GLN A 585 15.58 57.42 41.39
C GLN A 585 17.09 57.63 41.60
N PHE A 586 17.92 56.78 40.99
CA PHE A 586 19.37 56.96 40.97
C PHE A 586 19.78 58.19 40.16
N GLY A 587 19.18 58.39 38.99
CA GLY A 587 19.33 59.61 38.17
C GLY A 587 19.02 60.87 38.98
N ASN A 588 17.86 60.93 39.63
CA ASN A 588 17.46 62.07 40.46
C ASN A 588 18.42 62.32 41.64
N LYS A 589 18.99 61.26 42.24
CA LYS A 589 19.99 61.38 43.31
C LYS A 589 21.33 61.88 42.80
N ILE A 590 21.75 61.46 41.61
CA ILE A 590 22.94 61.98 40.93
C ILE A 590 22.71 63.44 40.55
N GLU A 591 21.53 63.79 40.05
CA GLU A 591 21.20 65.17 39.70
C GLU A 591 21.22 66.08 40.94
N GLY A 592 20.63 65.63 42.06
CA GLY A 592 20.75 66.32 43.35
C GLY A 592 22.19 66.41 43.88
N PHE A 593 23.04 65.43 43.56
CA PHE A 593 24.48 65.48 43.84
C PHE A 593 25.20 66.50 42.96
N ILE A 594 24.92 66.54 41.66
CA ILE A 594 25.47 67.52 40.71
C ILE A 594 25.08 68.94 41.15
N ASP A 595 23.81 69.15 41.51
CA ASP A 595 23.29 70.41 42.04
C ASP A 595 23.99 70.84 43.34
N SER A 596 24.31 69.88 44.21
CA SER A 596 25.01 70.14 45.46
C SER A 596 26.50 70.50 45.24
N TYR A 597 27.12 69.97 44.18
CA TYR A 597 28.48 70.28 43.77
C TYR A 597 28.58 71.65 43.10
N THR A 598 27.64 71.99 42.21
CA THR A 598 27.60 73.29 41.52
C THR A 598 27.28 74.45 42.47
N LYS A 599 26.51 74.21 43.54
CA LYS A 599 26.17 75.22 44.58
C LYS A 599 27.26 75.48 45.63
N GLY A 600 28.48 74.96 45.45
CA GLY A 600 29.65 75.38 46.24
C GLY A 600 29.81 74.75 47.64
N LYS A 601 29.23 73.57 47.89
CA LYS A 601 29.50 72.82 49.14
C LYS A 601 30.96 72.38 49.23
N PRO A 602 31.57 72.32 50.44
CA PRO A 602 32.96 71.93 50.62
C PRO A 602 33.24 70.50 50.11
N ARG A 603 34.33 70.33 49.34
CA ARG A 603 34.72 69.06 48.67
C ARG A 603 34.66 67.82 49.57
N LYS A 604 34.97 67.96 50.87
CA LYS A 604 34.95 66.84 51.84
C LYS A 604 33.54 66.26 52.08
N GLU A 605 32.51 67.11 52.15
CA GLU A 605 31.13 66.66 52.37
C GLU A 605 30.54 66.04 51.10
N VAL A 606 30.83 66.63 49.95
CA VAL A 606 30.39 66.12 48.66
C VAL A 606 30.97 64.72 48.38
N VAL A 607 32.27 64.52 48.65
CA VAL A 607 32.90 63.19 48.52
C VAL A 607 32.29 62.19 49.52
N LYS A 608 31.96 62.61 50.74
CA LYS A 608 31.31 61.75 51.74
C LYS A 608 29.91 61.31 51.30
N ASP A 609 29.11 62.21 50.74
CA ASP A 609 27.79 61.88 50.21
C ASP A 609 27.87 60.96 48.98
N PHE A 610 28.85 61.18 48.10
CA PHE A 610 29.10 60.30 46.95
C PHE A 610 29.54 58.90 47.37
N VAL A 611 30.47 58.80 48.32
CA VAL A 611 30.92 57.51 48.89
C VAL A 611 29.75 56.80 49.57
N LYS A 612 28.85 57.52 50.25
CA LYS A 612 27.64 56.95 50.85
C LYS A 612 26.65 56.42 49.81
N ILE A 613 26.49 57.11 48.67
CA ILE A 613 25.68 56.63 47.54
C ILE A 613 26.32 55.37 46.92
N LEU A 614 27.64 55.37 46.72
CA LEU A 614 28.40 54.23 46.18
C LEU A 614 28.40 53.03 47.12
N GLU A 615 28.55 53.23 48.44
CA GLU A 615 28.46 52.17 49.43
C GLU A 615 27.04 51.57 49.47
N GLN A 616 26.00 52.41 49.38
CA GLN A 616 24.62 51.93 49.27
C GLN A 616 24.39 51.12 47.99
N GLU A 617 24.99 51.51 46.87
CA GLU A 617 24.94 50.74 45.61
C GLU A 617 25.73 49.43 45.70
N LYS A 618 26.94 49.46 46.30
CA LYS A 618 27.83 48.30 46.46
C LYS A 618 27.23 47.25 47.40
N PHE A 619 26.65 47.65 48.54
CA PHE A 619 25.95 46.74 49.44
C PHE A 619 24.70 46.12 48.79
N ARG A 620 24.03 46.84 47.88
CA ARG A 620 22.83 46.34 47.19
C ARG A 620 23.14 45.43 46.01
N LYS A 621 24.24 45.66 45.27
CA LYS A 621 24.72 44.75 44.22
C LYS A 621 25.33 43.46 44.75
N LEU A 622 25.92 43.46 45.96
CA LEU A 622 26.39 42.23 46.61
C LEU A 622 25.30 41.48 47.42
N GLY A 623 24.22 42.16 47.81
CA GLY A 623 23.12 41.57 48.57
C GLY A 623 22.01 40.92 47.74
N SER A 624 22.09 40.96 46.40
CA SER A 624 20.99 40.56 45.51
C SER A 624 20.71 39.05 45.48
N ASP A 625 21.69 38.17 45.67
CA ASP A 625 21.49 36.73 45.44
C ASP A 625 20.70 36.00 46.54
N LYS A 626 20.83 36.38 47.82
CA LYS A 626 20.19 35.65 48.93
C LYS A 626 18.80 36.18 49.29
N ASP A 627 18.55 37.48 49.16
CA ASP A 627 17.25 38.08 49.48
C ASP A 627 16.25 38.05 48.30
N GLU A 628 16.71 37.94 47.05
CA GLU A 628 15.82 37.73 45.90
C GLU A 628 15.03 36.42 46.05
N SER A 629 15.65 35.33 46.54
CA SER A 629 14.96 34.04 46.76
C SER A 629 13.85 34.11 47.83
N LYS A 630 14.08 34.87 48.91
CA LYS A 630 13.10 35.08 49.98
C LYS A 630 11.99 36.04 49.57
N LYS A 631 12.31 37.11 48.83
CA LYS A 631 11.28 37.98 48.22
C LYS A 631 10.50 37.25 47.12
N LEU A 632 11.14 36.36 46.35
CA LEU A 632 10.49 35.47 45.38
C LEU A 632 9.48 34.55 46.05
N GLN A 633 9.78 33.99 47.23
CA GLN A 633 8.80 33.21 48.01
C GLN A 633 7.68 34.06 48.60
N ILE A 634 7.97 35.28 49.07
CA ILE A 634 6.97 36.16 49.69
C ILE A 634 6.04 36.77 48.63
N VAL A 635 6.56 37.14 47.45
CA VAL A 635 5.79 37.65 46.31
C VAL A 635 5.01 36.51 45.65
N LYS A 636 5.59 35.31 45.47
CA LYS A 636 4.81 34.12 45.11
C LYS A 636 3.68 33.91 46.11
N ARG A 637 3.94 33.90 47.44
CA ARG A 637 2.89 33.75 48.47
C ARG A 637 1.84 34.86 48.43
N LYS A 638 2.22 36.12 48.26
CA LYS A 638 1.28 37.26 48.19
C LYS A 638 0.42 37.22 46.92
N ILE A 639 0.99 36.84 45.78
CA ILE A 639 0.25 36.66 44.52
C ILE A 639 -0.62 35.41 44.58
N THR A 640 -0.17 34.31 45.19
CA THR A 640 -1.03 33.14 45.46
C THR A 640 -2.16 33.49 46.43
N GLN A 641 -1.93 34.37 47.42
CA GLN A 641 -2.96 34.87 48.33
C GLN A 641 -3.91 35.89 47.69
N GLN A 642 -3.44 36.72 46.75
CA GLN A 642 -4.28 37.65 45.99
C GLN A 642 -5.10 36.91 44.91
N LEU A 643 -4.55 35.88 44.26
CA LEU A 643 -5.30 35.00 43.36
C LEU A 643 -6.28 34.08 44.11
N LYS A 644 -5.98 33.69 45.36
CA LYS A 644 -6.99 33.09 46.26
C LYS A 644 -8.12 34.05 46.64
N LYS A 645 -8.00 35.36 46.41
CA LYS A 645 -9.13 36.30 46.54
C LYS A 645 -9.98 36.41 45.27
N GLU A 646 -9.55 35.83 44.14
CA GLU A 646 -10.31 35.75 42.88
C GLU A 646 -10.46 34.31 42.37
N THR A 647 -10.42 33.31 43.25
CA THR A 647 -10.91 31.96 42.94
C THR A 647 -12.43 31.94 43.01
N VAL A 648 -13.04 32.18 41.85
CA VAL A 648 -14.47 31.94 41.58
C VAL A 648 -14.89 30.49 41.91
N GLN A 649 -13.95 29.56 42.09
CA GLN A 649 -14.23 28.17 42.46
C GLN A 649 -14.54 27.92 43.95
N GLU A 650 -13.90 28.62 44.90
CA GLU A 650 -14.20 28.42 46.33
C GLU A 650 -15.51 29.11 46.73
N LYS A 651 -15.82 30.27 46.13
CA LYS A 651 -17.15 30.88 46.29
C LYS A 651 -18.23 30.03 45.63
N ILE A 652 -18.03 29.41 44.47
CA ILE A 652 -19.09 28.55 43.89
C ILE A 652 -19.28 27.28 44.71
N ALA A 653 -18.22 26.66 45.24
CA ALA A 653 -18.35 25.48 46.10
C ALA A 653 -19.02 25.80 47.45
N GLU A 654 -18.58 26.85 48.17
CA GLU A 654 -19.23 27.26 49.42
C GLU A 654 -20.63 27.86 49.20
N THR A 655 -20.87 28.56 48.08
CA THR A 655 -22.21 29.08 47.76
C THR A 655 -23.13 27.96 47.30
N ASN A 656 -22.63 26.93 46.60
CA ASN A 656 -23.39 25.72 46.27
C ASN A 656 -23.65 24.87 47.50
N GLU A 657 -22.71 24.70 48.43
CA GLU A 657 -22.96 24.04 49.73
C GLU A 657 -23.97 24.83 50.56
N LYS A 658 -23.85 26.16 50.65
CA LYS A 658 -24.84 27.00 51.34
C LYS A 658 -26.20 27.04 50.62
N LEU A 659 -26.23 26.94 49.28
CA LEU A 659 -27.46 26.82 48.49
C LEU A 659 -28.09 25.43 48.62
N GLU A 660 -27.30 24.37 48.68
CA GLU A 660 -27.71 22.98 48.93
C GLU A 660 -28.25 22.83 50.36
N GLU A 661 -27.57 23.41 51.37
CA GLU A 661 -28.05 23.47 52.75
C GLU A 661 -29.34 24.30 52.88
N ARG A 662 -29.45 25.40 52.12
CA ARG A 662 -30.67 26.21 52.10
C ARG A 662 -31.81 25.51 51.35
N ARG A 663 -31.51 24.83 50.25
CA ARG A 663 -32.46 24.00 49.48
C ARG A 663 -32.93 22.78 50.27
N THR A 664 -32.06 22.10 51.01
CA THR A 664 -32.44 20.97 51.88
C THR A 664 -33.29 21.45 53.06
N LYS A 665 -32.96 22.59 53.67
CA LYS A 665 -33.83 23.21 54.70
C LYS A 665 -35.19 23.65 54.13
N GLU A 666 -35.22 24.31 52.98
CA GLU A 666 -36.48 24.69 52.33
C GLU A 666 -37.31 23.45 51.91
N ARG A 667 -36.69 22.42 51.32
CA ARG A 667 -37.30 21.13 50.98
C ARG A 667 -37.92 20.44 52.20
N ALA A 668 -37.20 20.36 53.31
CA ALA A 668 -37.73 19.78 54.55
C ALA A 668 -39.00 20.50 55.08
N THR A 669 -39.18 21.77 54.72
CA THR A 669 -40.32 22.58 55.17
C THR A 669 -41.61 22.23 54.44
N TRP A 670 -41.53 21.91 53.13
CA TRP A 670 -42.69 21.63 52.28
C TRP A 670 -42.85 20.16 51.88
N LEU A 671 -41.85 19.30 52.07
CA LEU A 671 -41.92 17.87 51.79
C LEU A 671 -42.76 17.13 52.85
N LYS A 672 -44.08 17.36 52.84
CA LYS A 672 -45.06 16.73 53.74
C LYS A 672 -46.15 16.03 52.93
N ILE A 673 -46.69 14.96 53.49
CA ILE A 673 -47.83 14.24 52.91
C ILE A 673 -48.99 15.22 52.69
N GLY A 674 -49.58 15.21 51.50
CA GLY A 674 -50.68 16.08 51.08
C GLY A 674 -50.27 17.35 50.31
N GLN A 675 -48.98 17.67 50.18
CA GLN A 675 -48.51 18.84 49.41
C GLN A 675 -48.54 18.59 47.89
N ARG A 676 -48.85 19.63 47.12
CA ARG A 676 -48.80 19.61 45.66
C ARG A 676 -47.37 19.86 45.18
N VAL A 677 -46.87 18.96 44.35
CA VAL A 677 -45.49 18.96 43.85
C VAL A 677 -45.46 18.67 42.35
N ARG A 678 -44.38 19.09 41.71
CA ARG A 678 -44.11 18.87 40.30
C ARG A 678 -42.71 18.29 40.15
N ILE A 679 -42.45 17.53 39.09
CA ILE A 679 -41.08 17.09 38.78
C ILE A 679 -40.34 18.27 38.16
N THR A 680 -39.08 18.48 38.55
CA THR A 680 -38.19 19.47 37.92
C THR A 680 -38.20 19.29 36.40
N GLY A 681 -38.72 20.28 35.66
CA GLY A 681 -38.80 20.26 34.20
C GLY A 681 -40.08 19.66 33.59
N SER A 682 -41.01 19.13 34.39
CA SER A 682 -42.33 18.69 33.90
C SER A 682 -43.43 19.73 34.17
N THR A 683 -44.57 19.64 33.48
CA THR A 683 -45.76 20.48 33.71
C THR A 683 -46.81 19.83 34.60
N SER A 684 -46.67 18.52 34.87
CA SER A 684 -47.67 17.71 35.57
C SER A 684 -47.62 17.92 37.09
N VAL A 685 -48.75 18.24 37.69
CA VAL A 685 -48.90 18.47 39.14
C VAL A 685 -49.44 17.22 39.83
N GLY A 686 -48.73 16.73 40.84
CA GLY A 686 -49.15 15.59 41.66
C GLY A 686 -49.15 15.92 43.15
N THR A 687 -49.73 15.05 43.97
CA THR A 687 -49.77 15.17 45.44
C THR A 687 -48.90 14.12 46.11
N ILE A 688 -48.13 14.53 47.13
CA ILE A 688 -47.32 13.59 47.92
C ILE A 688 -48.25 12.69 48.75
N GLU A 689 -48.20 11.38 48.52
CA GLU A 689 -48.99 10.40 49.27
C GLU A 689 -48.18 9.70 50.36
N LYS A 690 -46.90 9.40 50.08
CA LYS A 690 -46.02 8.67 50.99
C LYS A 690 -44.56 9.10 50.80
N ILE A 691 -43.80 9.16 51.89
CA ILE A 691 -42.36 9.42 51.90
C ILE A 691 -41.70 8.20 52.56
N ASP A 692 -40.87 7.47 51.81
CA ASP A 692 -40.11 6.32 52.32
C ASP A 692 -38.77 6.75 52.94
N LYS A 693 -38.22 5.91 53.84
CA LYS A 693 -36.97 6.19 54.58
C LYS A 693 -35.73 6.37 53.68
N ASN A 694 -35.77 5.91 52.44
CA ASN A 694 -34.68 6.02 51.46
C ASN A 694 -34.82 7.26 50.53
N GLN A 695 -35.45 8.34 51.00
CA GLN A 695 -35.69 9.59 50.25
C GLN A 695 -36.49 9.43 48.93
N LYS A 696 -37.18 8.30 48.74
CA LYS A 696 -38.14 8.12 47.65
C LYS A 696 -39.53 8.60 48.07
N VAL A 697 -40.16 9.41 47.25
CA VAL A 697 -41.47 10.02 47.47
C VAL A 697 -42.44 9.45 46.45
N THR A 698 -43.56 8.92 46.92
CA THR A 698 -44.66 8.47 46.06
C THR A 698 -45.57 9.66 45.77
N VAL A 699 -45.61 10.09 44.51
CA VAL A 699 -46.44 11.19 44.02
C VAL A 699 -47.62 10.62 43.22
N ASN A 700 -48.83 11.08 43.56
CA ASN A 700 -50.07 10.69 42.91
C ASN A 700 -50.52 11.79 41.95
N TYR A 701 -50.63 11.47 40.65
CA TYR A 701 -51.10 12.39 39.60
C TYR A 701 -52.59 12.21 39.27
N GLY A 702 -53.34 11.52 40.13
CA GLY A 702 -54.75 11.16 39.92
C GLY A 702 -54.91 9.90 39.08
N LEU A 703 -54.29 9.86 37.90
CA LEU A 703 -54.37 8.72 36.95
C LEU A 703 -53.39 7.59 37.26
N PHE A 704 -52.24 7.90 37.87
CA PHE A 704 -51.20 6.93 38.20
C PHE A 704 -50.32 7.44 39.36
N LYS A 705 -49.61 6.51 40.00
CA LYS A 705 -48.67 6.79 41.11
C LYS A 705 -47.25 6.46 40.66
N THR A 706 -46.29 7.32 40.98
CA THR A 706 -44.86 7.11 40.68
C THR A 706 -44.01 7.36 41.90
N GLN A 707 -42.92 6.59 42.04
CA GLN A 707 -41.90 6.80 43.06
C GLN A 707 -40.74 7.58 42.45
N ILE A 708 -40.44 8.74 43.02
CA ILE A 708 -39.45 9.68 42.51
C ILE A 708 -38.51 10.07 43.66
N SER A 709 -37.25 10.37 43.36
CA SER A 709 -36.36 10.91 44.39
C SER A 709 -36.89 12.25 44.88
N ALA A 710 -36.81 12.52 46.19
CA ALA A 710 -37.18 13.81 46.76
C ALA A 710 -36.42 14.99 46.12
N ASP A 711 -35.25 14.72 45.54
CA ASP A 711 -34.40 15.75 44.92
C ASP A 711 -34.87 16.23 43.55
N GLU A 712 -35.74 15.46 42.89
CA GLU A 712 -36.28 15.76 41.57
C GLU A 712 -37.66 16.45 41.65
N LEU A 713 -38.10 16.82 42.85
CA LEU A 713 -39.39 17.47 43.10
C LEU A 713 -39.23 18.98 43.40
N GLU A 714 -40.17 19.77 42.88
CA GLU A 714 -40.36 21.19 43.16
C GLU A 714 -41.75 21.43 43.77
N ARG A 715 -41.81 22.38 44.71
CA ARG A 715 -43.08 22.87 45.27
C ARG A 715 -43.80 23.75 44.25
N ILE A 716 -45.13 23.61 44.18
CA ILE A 716 -46.03 24.49 43.42
C ILE A 716 -46.55 25.62 44.30
#